data_AF-A0A8J3PT85-F1
#
_entry.id   AF-A0A8J3PT85-F1
#
_cell.length_a   1.000
_cell.length_b   1.000
_cell.length_c   1.000
_cell.angle_alpha   90.00
_cell.angle_beta   90.00
_cell.angle_gamma   90.00
#
_symmetry.space_group_name_H-M   'P 1'
#
loop_
_entity.id
_entity.type
_entity.pdbx_description
1 polymer ?
#
loop_
_entity_poly.entity_id
_entity_poly.type
_entity_poly.pdbx_seq_one_letter_code
_entity_poly.pdbx_strand_id
1 'polypeptide(L)'
;MKISFLPAKREQRRNRGSGPRPRSRAFSALTIGALLATSLTGVVATGAAHADTASTSPASPQIVPLPVSLAASAGESFTLGSGARIVADDPAAAGVADQLAAVLRPSTGYALPVSQGSAATGDISLVVGDPGVPADEGYKLAVTHSGITITAANGHGLFNGVQTLRQLFPVWIESRTPQPAAWTVPGVQISDYPRYGYRGAMLDIGRHFEPVSVVKTYIDEIAAYKVNTLHLHLSDDQGFRIAINGRPELTDIGSQYSGGTSRASDGTTNADPGGFWTQADYVDVVNYAASRFITVVPEIDSPGHNNSIIMSYASAEAQAYRGGAIYDPSINCSNKKPPVWNLSNAVNYSALCPDSPLTWQITTDIIEQLSALTPGPYFHMGGDEVSTALLPASAYQSFITRESKIVKAQGKIAMGWNEIGEAPFGTDPEMPQGVVQYWGTSPNGSGGDSGRTAVQKGMKIVMSPANKTYLDMKYNSGTPLGTTWACTCDIDVFYNWEPSTLIPARTVGGNTLPAVTDANIIGVEAPLWTETVKNLAQIEFMAFPRLTAIAEIGWSPKAGPDHPDRTTASFKVRDAAQGGRWQARNQNFYATPNVPWGLDLVAGDRSLSDRNTITGALATLAAPGKTLGALTATIEWGDGTSSTGTLSGREATNQTVNGLYTVSGDHTYAGSGVYEAKVTVSSGAATVTAGFTVDATGVPACTTTVTGTHNGPLTVSSGVTCLDGATVNGPVTVRSGAGLYASGSQVRGPLTASGAVDVLLCGTTVSGPATLTGGVRVWLGNGNGDCAPATVKGPVTVTGTTGQVTIDGSTVNGPLVVQNNKVPAAPVVSGNHVGGPLSCTGNSPAPSDGGVSNTVGGPKAGQCATL
;
A
#
# COMPACT_ATOMS: atom_id res chain seq x y z
N MET A 1 6.08 29.30 41.49
CA MET A 1 6.79 30.60 41.43
C MET A 1 6.60 31.15 40.02
N LYS A 2 5.86 32.24 39.83
CA LYS A 2 5.49 32.82 38.52
C LYS A 2 6.47 33.93 38.16
N ILE A 3 6.98 33.95 36.93
CA ILE A 3 7.57 35.15 36.32
C ILE A 3 6.92 35.36 34.95
N SER A 4 6.28 36.52 34.80
CA SER A 4 5.60 37.03 33.61
C SER A 4 6.55 37.88 32.78
N PHE A 5 6.36 37.92 31.45
CA PHE A 5 6.74 39.06 30.63
C PHE A 5 5.60 39.45 29.69
N LEU A 6 5.18 40.72 29.78
CA LEU A 6 4.27 41.40 28.86
C LEU A 6 5.07 42.20 27.81
N PRO A 7 4.52 42.44 26.60
CA PRO A 7 5.24 43.02 25.48
C PRO A 7 4.97 44.52 25.30
N ALA A 8 5.87 45.23 24.61
CA ALA A 8 5.66 46.61 24.16
C ALA A 8 5.50 46.65 22.62
N LYS A 9 4.49 47.41 22.15
CA LYS A 9 4.13 47.63 20.74
C LYS A 9 4.05 49.14 20.47
N ARG A 10 4.44 49.51 19.23
CA ARG A 10 4.05 50.69 18.41
C ARG A 10 4.63 52.06 18.83
N GLU A 11 4.96 53.00 17.93
CA GLU A 11 4.17 53.47 16.77
C GLU A 11 4.96 54.31 15.71
N GLN A 12 4.54 54.19 14.45
CA GLN A 12 4.39 55.15 13.30
C GLN A 12 5.22 56.46 13.10
N ARG A 13 5.74 56.68 11.86
CA ARG A 13 5.18 57.47 10.69
C ARG A 13 6.18 58.36 9.88
N ARG A 14 6.13 58.18 8.53
CA ARG A 14 6.12 59.16 7.38
C ARG A 14 7.31 60.08 6.98
N ASN A 15 7.90 59.75 5.81
CA ASN A 15 7.84 60.41 4.47
C ASN A 15 8.73 61.62 4.02
N ARG A 16 9.13 61.56 2.70
CA ARG A 16 9.74 62.55 1.73
C ARG A 16 11.28 62.65 1.70
N GLY A 17 12.01 62.75 0.56
CA GLY A 17 11.71 62.80 -0.89
C GLY A 17 12.99 63.14 -1.75
N SER A 18 12.86 63.10 -3.09
CA SER A 18 13.80 63.50 -4.21
C SER A 18 15.02 62.57 -4.50
N GLY A 19 15.40 62.08 -5.70
CA GLY A 19 15.26 62.40 -7.15
C GLY A 19 16.69 62.57 -7.77
N PRO A 20 17.02 62.50 -9.09
CA PRO A 20 16.41 61.92 -10.31
C PRO A 20 17.38 61.08 -11.22
N ARG A 21 16.89 60.57 -12.38
CA ARG A 21 17.61 59.85 -13.49
C ARG A 21 18.41 60.78 -14.43
N PRO A 22 19.32 60.28 -15.31
CA PRO A 22 19.03 60.11 -16.76
C PRO A 22 19.78 58.93 -17.48
N ARG A 23 19.16 58.20 -18.44
CA ARG A 23 19.25 58.19 -19.94
C ARG A 23 20.57 57.74 -20.65
N SER A 24 20.48 56.57 -21.32
CA SER A 24 20.85 56.17 -22.72
C SER A 24 22.17 56.61 -23.39
N ARG A 25 22.91 55.65 -24.01
CA ARG A 25 23.14 55.51 -25.48
C ARG A 25 24.15 54.38 -25.82
N ALA A 26 24.12 53.97 -27.10
CA ALA A 26 24.64 52.74 -27.72
C ALA A 26 25.89 52.95 -28.63
N PHE A 27 26.21 51.90 -29.43
CA PHE A 27 27.19 51.73 -30.56
C PHE A 27 28.55 51.11 -30.18
N SER A 28 29.23 50.23 -30.94
CA SER A 28 29.16 49.62 -32.30
C SER A 28 30.08 48.37 -32.31
N ALA A 29 29.72 47.20 -32.87
CA ALA A 29 29.85 46.70 -34.25
C ALA A 29 31.29 46.44 -34.78
N LEU A 30 31.58 45.19 -35.20
CA LEU A 30 32.27 44.89 -36.47
C LEU A 30 32.02 43.43 -36.95
N THR A 31 31.77 43.32 -38.24
CA THR A 31 31.42 42.18 -39.11
C THR A 31 32.64 41.59 -39.84
N ILE A 32 32.64 40.29 -40.18
CA ILE A 32 33.14 39.72 -41.45
C ILE A 32 32.29 38.50 -41.82
N GLY A 33 31.84 38.42 -43.08
CA GLY A 33 31.08 37.30 -43.64
C GLY A 33 31.88 36.48 -44.66
N ALA A 34 31.28 35.36 -45.11
CA ALA A 34 31.59 34.73 -46.39
C ALA A 34 30.36 33.90 -46.85
N LEU A 35 29.87 34.20 -48.06
CA LEU A 35 28.94 33.38 -48.83
C LEU A 35 29.72 32.33 -49.63
N LEU A 36 29.15 31.14 -49.78
CA LEU A 36 29.35 30.31 -50.98
C LEU A 36 28.01 29.64 -51.34
N ALA A 37 27.60 29.79 -52.60
CA ALA A 37 26.42 29.16 -53.18
C ALA A 37 26.86 28.14 -54.24
N THR A 38 26.29 26.94 -54.19
CA THR A 38 26.27 25.99 -55.31
C THR A 38 24.91 25.29 -55.36
N SER A 39 24.29 25.36 -56.53
CA SER A 39 23.07 24.67 -56.94
C SER A 39 23.32 23.19 -57.22
N LEU A 40 22.34 22.31 -56.95
CA LEU A 40 21.74 21.37 -57.92
C LEU A 40 20.71 20.43 -57.23
N THR A 41 19.50 20.42 -57.81
CA THR A 41 18.52 19.32 -57.96
C THR A 41 18.40 18.24 -56.87
N GLY A 42 17.24 18.18 -56.20
CA GLY A 42 16.83 17.06 -55.36
C GLY A 42 15.30 16.90 -55.37
N VAL A 43 14.85 15.69 -55.65
CA VAL A 43 13.49 15.20 -55.86
C VAL A 43 12.55 15.49 -54.67
N VAL A 44 11.31 15.91 -54.97
CA VAL A 44 10.23 15.96 -53.98
C VAL A 44 9.74 14.54 -53.72
N ALA A 45 10.18 13.94 -52.62
CA ALA A 45 9.57 12.74 -52.05
C ALA A 45 8.73 13.17 -50.83
N THR A 46 7.40 13.11 -50.96
CA THR A 46 6.47 13.23 -49.83
C THR A 46 6.54 11.97 -48.99
N GLY A 47 7.49 11.91 -48.05
CA GLY A 47 7.55 10.91 -46.99
C GLY A 47 6.71 11.37 -45.80
N ALA A 48 5.70 10.60 -45.43
CA ALA A 48 4.96 10.77 -44.19
C ALA A 48 5.94 10.74 -43.00
N ALA A 49 6.01 11.85 -42.25
CA ALA A 49 6.73 11.89 -40.98
C ALA A 49 6.08 10.89 -40.03
N HIS A 50 6.73 9.75 -39.83
CA HIS A 50 6.49 8.93 -38.66
C HIS A 50 6.82 9.81 -37.46
N ALA A 51 5.85 9.96 -36.57
CA ALA A 51 6.11 10.55 -35.27
C ALA A 51 7.13 9.65 -34.55
N ASP A 52 8.37 10.13 -34.42
CA ASP A 52 9.33 9.57 -33.50
C ASP A 52 8.72 9.65 -32.10
N THR A 53 8.24 8.49 -31.63
CA THR A 53 7.94 8.28 -30.22
C THR A 53 9.29 8.35 -29.51
N ALA A 54 9.55 9.47 -28.85
CA ALA A 54 10.70 9.60 -27.96
C ALA A 54 10.62 8.44 -26.95
N SER A 55 11.51 7.45 -27.09
CA SER A 55 11.62 6.36 -26.13
C SER A 55 12.15 6.97 -24.84
N THR A 56 11.24 7.26 -23.91
CA THR A 56 11.61 7.51 -22.52
C THR A 56 12.27 6.23 -22.01
N SER A 57 13.56 6.28 -21.70
CA SER A 57 14.21 5.25 -20.89
C SER A 57 13.31 4.95 -19.69
N PRO A 58 12.95 3.68 -19.40
CA PRO A 58 12.04 3.38 -18.31
C PRO A 58 12.60 4.00 -17.03
N ALA A 59 11.77 4.78 -16.32
CA ALA A 59 12.16 5.35 -15.04
C ALA A 59 12.59 4.21 -14.11
N SER A 60 13.74 4.38 -13.44
CA SER A 60 14.22 3.38 -12.49
C SER A 60 13.11 3.05 -11.47
N PRO A 61 12.89 1.77 -11.11
CA PRO A 61 11.90 1.38 -10.12
C PRO A 61 12.00 2.20 -8.83
N GLN A 62 10.84 2.61 -8.31
CA GLN A 62 10.75 3.50 -7.16
C GLN A 62 10.63 2.69 -5.85
N ILE A 63 11.76 2.26 -5.31
CA ILE A 63 11.85 1.33 -4.17
C ILE A 63 12.35 2.05 -2.90
N VAL A 64 11.79 1.72 -1.75
CA VAL A 64 12.23 2.17 -0.42
C VAL A 64 12.38 0.95 0.50
N PRO A 65 13.54 0.71 1.14
CA PRO A 65 14.83 1.40 0.99
C PRO A 65 15.43 1.34 -0.43
N LEU A 66 16.31 2.29 -0.76
CA LEU A 66 17.11 2.26 -1.99
C LEU A 66 18.09 1.08 -1.93
N PRO A 67 18.05 0.14 -2.89
CA PRO A 67 18.96 -1.02 -2.88
C PRO A 67 20.43 -0.63 -3.04
N VAL A 68 21.34 -1.50 -2.58
CA VAL A 68 22.79 -1.33 -2.80
C VAL A 68 23.11 -1.25 -4.30
N SER A 69 22.52 -2.14 -5.11
CA SER A 69 22.62 -2.10 -6.56
C SER A 69 21.28 -2.49 -7.20
N LEU A 70 20.86 -1.72 -8.19
CA LEU A 70 19.69 -1.97 -9.02
C LEU A 70 20.07 -1.65 -10.47
N ALA A 71 19.98 -2.65 -11.35
CA ALA A 71 20.13 -2.49 -12.79
C ALA A 71 18.83 -2.87 -13.50
N ALA A 72 18.26 -1.94 -14.26
CA ALA A 72 17.12 -2.23 -15.13
C ALA A 72 17.57 -3.09 -16.32
N SER A 73 16.79 -4.12 -16.64
CA SER A 73 17.01 -4.97 -17.82
C SER A 73 16.10 -4.46 -18.94
N ALA A 74 16.66 -3.60 -19.81
CA ALA A 74 15.90 -2.90 -20.83
C ALA A 74 15.13 -3.88 -21.74
N GLY A 75 13.82 -3.63 -21.93
CA GLY A 75 12.95 -4.46 -22.76
C GLY A 75 12.48 -5.77 -22.09
N GLU A 76 12.91 -6.06 -20.86
CA GLU A 76 12.40 -7.20 -20.11
C GLU A 76 11.27 -6.79 -19.15
N SER A 77 10.26 -7.64 -19.05
CA SER A 77 9.21 -7.58 -18.05
C SER A 77 8.65 -8.97 -17.80
N PHE A 78 8.14 -9.19 -16.59
CA PHE A 78 7.43 -10.40 -16.19
C PHE A 78 6.00 -10.06 -15.85
N THR A 79 5.05 -10.86 -16.34
CA THR A 79 3.63 -10.75 -15.96
C THR A 79 3.23 -12.00 -15.21
N LEU A 80 2.82 -11.84 -13.94
CA LEU A 80 2.33 -12.95 -13.14
C LEU A 80 1.00 -13.46 -13.72
N GLY A 81 0.97 -14.74 -14.09
CA GLY A 81 -0.23 -15.40 -14.63
C GLY A 81 -1.01 -16.16 -13.57
N SER A 82 -2.27 -16.49 -13.87
CA SER A 82 -3.16 -17.24 -12.96
C SER A 82 -2.69 -18.67 -12.65
N GLY A 83 -1.86 -19.25 -13.52
CA GLY A 83 -1.23 -20.56 -13.34
C GLY A 83 0.15 -20.52 -12.65
N ALA A 84 0.64 -19.35 -12.25
CA ALA A 84 1.94 -19.20 -11.61
C ALA A 84 2.00 -19.93 -10.26
N ARG A 85 3.17 -20.47 -9.93
CA ARG A 85 3.47 -21.07 -8.63
C ARG A 85 4.50 -20.22 -7.88
N ILE A 86 4.55 -20.41 -6.57
CA ILE A 86 5.67 -19.96 -5.75
C ILE A 86 6.48 -21.21 -5.42
N VAL A 87 7.72 -21.26 -5.91
CA VAL A 87 8.60 -22.42 -5.78
C VAL A 87 9.61 -22.15 -4.67
N ALA A 88 9.66 -23.04 -3.69
CA ALA A 88 10.54 -22.92 -2.52
C ALA A 88 10.96 -24.32 -2.08
N ASP A 89 12.11 -24.80 -2.57
CA ASP A 89 12.57 -26.18 -2.37
C ASP A 89 13.22 -26.42 -0.98
N ASP A 90 13.63 -25.35 -0.31
CA ASP A 90 14.28 -25.40 1.00
C ASP A 90 13.26 -25.11 2.13
N PRO A 91 13.27 -25.87 3.25
CA PRO A 91 12.40 -25.60 4.40
C PRO A 91 12.51 -24.18 4.96
N ALA A 92 13.68 -23.54 4.90
CA ALA A 92 13.89 -22.16 5.34
C ALA A 92 13.21 -21.13 4.42
N ALA A 93 12.83 -21.50 3.20
CA ALA A 93 12.07 -20.67 2.27
C ALA A 93 10.55 -20.85 2.38
N ALA A 94 10.07 -21.97 2.94
CA ALA A 94 8.65 -22.32 2.96
C ALA A 94 7.77 -21.27 3.64
N GLY A 95 8.16 -20.79 4.83
CA GLY A 95 7.41 -19.76 5.55
C GLY A 95 7.34 -18.43 4.80
N VAL A 96 8.42 -18.06 4.09
CA VAL A 96 8.47 -16.84 3.27
C VAL A 96 7.59 -16.99 2.02
N ALA A 97 7.60 -18.17 1.40
CA ALA A 97 6.73 -18.49 0.26
C ALA A 97 5.25 -18.41 0.63
N ASP A 98 4.86 -18.95 1.78
CA ASP A 98 3.49 -18.89 2.28
C ASP A 98 3.05 -17.45 2.58
N GLN A 99 3.94 -16.63 3.16
CA GLN A 99 3.69 -15.21 3.39
C GLN A 99 3.54 -14.44 2.09
N LEU A 100 4.40 -14.67 1.09
CA LEU A 100 4.27 -14.07 -0.22
C LEU A 100 2.92 -14.46 -0.85
N ALA A 101 2.56 -15.74 -0.83
CA ALA A 101 1.29 -16.21 -1.36
C ALA A 101 0.10 -15.53 -0.65
N ALA A 102 0.15 -15.39 0.67
CA ALA A 102 -0.89 -14.73 1.46
C ALA A 102 -1.07 -13.24 1.10
N VAL A 103 0.01 -12.54 0.73
CA VAL A 103 -0.05 -11.15 0.27
C VAL A 103 -0.60 -11.05 -1.15
N LEU A 104 -0.20 -11.94 -2.07
CA LEU A 104 -0.56 -11.82 -3.49
C LEU A 104 -1.96 -12.36 -3.81
N ARG A 105 -2.45 -13.38 -3.12
CA ARG A 105 -3.76 -14.02 -3.41
C ARG A 105 -4.95 -13.06 -3.35
N PRO A 106 -5.09 -12.18 -2.34
CA PRO A 106 -6.28 -11.32 -2.23
C PRO A 106 -6.44 -10.37 -3.42
N SER A 107 -5.36 -9.70 -3.85
CA SER A 107 -5.38 -8.73 -4.94
C SER A 107 -5.45 -9.40 -6.31
N THR A 108 -4.74 -10.51 -6.51
CA THR A 108 -4.69 -11.20 -7.81
C THR A 108 -5.91 -12.08 -8.07
N GLY A 109 -6.52 -12.63 -7.03
CA GLY A 109 -7.51 -13.70 -7.14
C GLY A 109 -6.93 -15.04 -7.63
N TYR A 110 -5.60 -15.15 -7.76
CA TYR A 110 -4.93 -16.36 -8.24
C TYR A 110 -4.70 -17.37 -7.11
N ALA A 111 -4.57 -18.66 -7.46
CA ALA A 111 -4.34 -19.70 -6.46
C ALA A 111 -2.93 -19.62 -5.85
N LEU A 112 -1.91 -19.35 -6.68
CA LEU A 112 -0.50 -19.25 -6.30
C LEU A 112 -0.07 -20.37 -5.31
N PRO A 113 -0.13 -21.64 -5.74
CA PRO A 113 0.27 -22.74 -4.87
C PRO A 113 1.77 -22.64 -4.53
N VAL A 114 2.11 -22.89 -3.27
CA VAL A 114 3.50 -23.06 -2.84
C VAL A 114 3.90 -24.49 -3.15
N SER A 115 5.00 -24.68 -3.87
CA SER A 115 5.44 -26.00 -4.34
C SER A 115 6.94 -26.21 -4.21
N GLN A 116 7.33 -27.47 -4.09
CA GLN A 116 8.72 -27.94 -4.06
C GLN A 116 9.18 -28.33 -5.48
N GLY A 117 10.48 -28.43 -5.71
CA GLY A 117 11.09 -28.83 -6.98
C GLY A 117 11.56 -27.65 -7.84
N SER A 118 11.72 -27.89 -9.14
CA SER A 118 12.27 -26.89 -10.07
C SER A 118 11.24 -25.86 -10.53
N ALA A 119 11.67 -24.60 -10.61
CA ALA A 119 10.90 -23.51 -11.20
C ALA A 119 10.70 -23.72 -12.70
N ALA A 120 9.50 -23.39 -13.18
CA ALA A 120 9.15 -23.36 -14.59
C ALA A 120 8.91 -21.91 -15.05
N THR A 121 8.75 -21.72 -16.36
CA THR A 121 8.35 -20.42 -16.91
C THR A 121 7.02 -19.96 -16.29
N GLY A 122 6.98 -18.73 -15.79
CA GLY A 122 5.80 -18.17 -15.11
C GLY A 122 5.85 -18.23 -13.59
N ASP A 123 6.84 -18.90 -13.00
CA ASP A 123 6.94 -19.06 -11.54
C ASP A 123 7.73 -17.93 -10.85
N ILE A 124 7.48 -17.77 -9.55
CA ILE A 124 8.34 -17.04 -8.62
C ILE A 124 9.14 -18.08 -7.83
N SER A 125 10.48 -18.00 -7.86
CA SER A 125 11.37 -18.93 -7.16
C SER A 125 12.07 -18.25 -5.98
N LEU A 126 12.00 -18.87 -4.81
CA LEU A 126 12.75 -18.50 -3.61
C LEU A 126 13.84 -19.55 -3.36
N VAL A 127 15.10 -19.14 -3.44
CA VAL A 127 16.26 -20.04 -3.45
C VAL A 127 17.16 -19.75 -2.26
N VAL A 128 17.35 -20.74 -1.39
CA VAL A 128 18.36 -20.67 -0.33
C VAL A 128 19.72 -21.08 -0.91
N GLY A 129 20.71 -20.21 -0.78
CA GLY A 129 22.06 -20.40 -1.32
C GLY A 129 22.90 -19.13 -1.19
N ASP A 130 24.16 -19.17 -1.62
CA ASP A 130 25.02 -17.98 -1.56
C ASP A 130 24.55 -16.91 -2.57
N PRO A 131 24.03 -15.75 -2.11
CA PRO A 131 23.66 -14.67 -3.00
C PRO A 131 24.87 -13.89 -3.53
N GLY A 132 26.08 -14.11 -3.00
CA GLY A 132 27.27 -13.32 -3.34
C GLY A 132 27.16 -11.87 -2.88
N VAL A 133 26.52 -11.63 -1.73
CA VAL A 133 26.48 -10.34 -1.03
C VAL A 133 26.89 -10.51 0.44
N PRO A 134 27.45 -9.47 1.08
CA PRO A 134 27.71 -9.52 2.52
C PRO A 134 26.41 -9.50 3.33
N ALA A 135 26.47 -10.05 4.55
CA ALA A 135 25.40 -10.12 5.56
C ALA A 135 24.29 -11.17 5.33
N ASP A 136 23.84 -11.76 6.44
CA ASP A 136 22.82 -12.81 6.49
C ASP A 136 21.43 -12.33 6.02
N GLU A 137 21.19 -11.02 6.04
CA GLU A 137 19.93 -10.38 5.64
C GLU A 137 19.91 -9.99 4.14
N GLY A 138 21.01 -10.21 3.43
CA GLY A 138 21.18 -9.84 2.02
C GLY A 138 20.56 -10.82 1.02
N TYR A 139 20.26 -10.33 -0.18
CA TYR A 139 19.65 -11.11 -1.25
C TYR A 139 20.07 -10.61 -2.64
N LYS A 140 19.85 -11.48 -3.64
CA LYS A 140 19.75 -11.09 -5.06
C LYS A 140 18.34 -11.34 -5.56
N LEU A 141 17.84 -10.43 -6.39
CA LEU A 141 16.55 -10.53 -7.05
C LEU A 141 16.74 -10.31 -8.55
N ALA A 142 16.30 -11.29 -9.35
CA ALA A 142 16.30 -11.25 -10.79
C ALA A 142 14.86 -11.34 -11.31
N VAL A 143 14.44 -10.36 -12.11
CA VAL A 143 13.19 -10.40 -12.87
C VAL A 143 13.53 -10.51 -14.35
N THR A 144 13.03 -11.57 -14.97
CA THR A 144 13.22 -11.86 -16.40
C THR A 144 11.87 -12.18 -17.04
N HIS A 145 11.79 -12.22 -18.37
CA HIS A 145 10.54 -12.62 -19.04
C HIS A 145 10.05 -14.03 -18.64
N SER A 146 10.97 -14.92 -18.27
CA SER A 146 10.62 -16.29 -17.87
C SER A 146 10.13 -16.43 -16.44
N GLY A 147 10.43 -15.49 -15.54
CA GLY A 147 10.17 -15.68 -14.12
C GLY A 147 10.91 -14.71 -13.22
N ILE A 148 10.61 -14.82 -11.92
CA ILE A 148 11.26 -14.06 -10.86
C ILE A 148 12.06 -15.03 -10.00
N THR A 149 13.31 -14.70 -9.67
CA THR A 149 14.13 -15.49 -8.72
C THR A 149 14.67 -14.58 -7.63
N ILE A 150 14.49 -14.98 -6.37
CA ILE A 150 15.13 -14.36 -5.20
C ILE A 150 16.05 -15.40 -4.58
N THR A 151 17.34 -15.07 -4.47
CA THR A 151 18.36 -15.92 -3.86
C THR A 151 18.89 -15.26 -2.59
N ALA A 152 18.99 -15.99 -1.48
CA ALA A 152 19.58 -15.50 -0.24
C ALA A 152 20.14 -16.63 0.62
N ALA A 153 21.02 -16.29 1.57
CA ALA A 153 21.70 -17.26 2.42
C ALA A 153 20.75 -17.99 3.40
N ASN A 154 19.60 -17.39 3.72
CA ASN A 154 18.60 -17.91 4.65
C ASN A 154 17.23 -17.24 4.40
N GLY A 155 16.23 -17.62 5.19
CA GLY A 155 14.86 -17.08 5.09
C GLY A 155 14.75 -15.56 5.29
N HIS A 156 15.62 -14.93 6.09
CA HIS A 156 15.54 -13.48 6.32
C HIS A 156 15.92 -12.69 5.06
N GLY A 157 17.00 -13.07 4.38
CA GLY A 157 17.35 -12.46 3.10
C GLY A 157 16.26 -12.67 2.04
N LEU A 158 15.65 -13.87 1.99
CA LEU A 158 14.50 -14.13 1.10
C LEU A 158 13.31 -13.21 1.42
N PHE A 159 12.99 -13.04 2.70
CA PHE A 159 11.92 -12.15 3.15
C PHE A 159 12.17 -10.70 2.75
N ASN A 160 13.40 -10.20 2.89
CA ASN A 160 13.79 -8.87 2.45
C ASN A 160 13.67 -8.71 0.92
N GLY A 161 14.04 -9.72 0.15
CA GLY A 161 13.84 -9.75 -1.30
C GLY A 161 12.36 -9.72 -1.69
N VAL A 162 11.51 -10.42 -0.94
CA VAL A 162 10.06 -10.38 -1.11
C VAL A 162 9.49 -8.97 -0.87
N GLN A 163 9.98 -8.24 0.14
CA GLN A 163 9.53 -6.85 0.36
C GLN A 163 9.86 -5.95 -0.83
N THR A 164 11.03 -6.13 -1.44
CA THR A 164 11.40 -5.45 -2.68
C THR A 164 10.51 -5.86 -3.85
N LEU A 165 10.25 -7.16 -4.02
CA LEU A 165 9.37 -7.67 -5.09
C LEU A 165 7.96 -7.07 -5.02
N ARG A 166 7.38 -6.96 -3.82
CA ARG A 166 6.07 -6.32 -3.61
C ARG A 166 6.03 -4.89 -4.15
N GLN A 167 7.12 -4.14 -3.99
CA GLN A 167 7.26 -2.77 -4.50
C GLN A 167 7.52 -2.69 -6.01
N LEU A 168 7.96 -3.78 -6.65
CA LEU A 168 8.09 -3.85 -8.10
C LEU A 168 6.74 -4.08 -8.80
N PHE A 169 5.80 -4.78 -8.14
CA PHE A 169 4.43 -4.96 -8.64
C PHE A 169 3.66 -3.64 -8.62
N PRO A 170 2.60 -3.47 -9.44
CA PRO A 170 1.72 -2.31 -9.36
C PRO A 170 1.13 -2.12 -7.95
N VAL A 171 0.77 -0.89 -7.58
CA VAL A 171 0.31 -0.57 -6.21
C VAL A 171 -0.86 -1.44 -5.74
N TRP A 172 -1.70 -1.87 -6.69
CA TRP A 172 -2.88 -2.69 -6.48
C TRP A 172 -2.59 -4.09 -5.95
N ILE A 173 -1.33 -4.54 -5.99
CA ILE A 173 -0.93 -5.84 -5.43
C ILE A 173 -1.17 -5.89 -3.92
N GLU A 174 -1.20 -4.73 -3.28
CA GLU A 174 -1.42 -4.58 -1.84
C GLU A 174 -2.91 -4.51 -1.46
N SER A 175 -3.82 -4.60 -2.44
CA SER A 175 -5.26 -4.64 -2.18
C SER A 175 -5.68 -5.91 -1.46
N ARG A 176 -6.65 -5.80 -0.56
CA ARG A 176 -7.24 -6.94 0.17
C ARG A 176 -8.40 -7.60 -0.62
N THR A 177 -8.71 -7.12 -1.81
CA THR A 177 -9.74 -7.67 -2.68
C THR A 177 -9.25 -7.76 -4.12
N PRO A 178 -9.81 -8.65 -4.95
CA PRO A 178 -9.37 -8.82 -6.33
C PRO A 178 -9.40 -7.51 -7.10
N GLN A 179 -8.33 -7.21 -7.84
CA GLN A 179 -8.19 -6.02 -8.67
C GLN A 179 -8.02 -6.42 -10.14
N PRO A 180 -8.61 -5.67 -11.08
CA PRO A 180 -8.46 -5.94 -12.49
C PRO A 180 -7.17 -5.30 -13.04
N ALA A 181 -6.03 -5.61 -12.42
CA ALA A 181 -4.72 -5.11 -12.82
C ALA A 181 -3.91 -6.18 -13.56
N ALA A 182 -3.10 -5.75 -14.53
CA ALA A 182 -2.02 -6.59 -15.04
C ALA A 182 -0.89 -6.63 -14.00
N TRP A 183 -0.53 -7.83 -13.55
CA TRP A 183 0.51 -8.04 -12.54
C TRP A 183 1.91 -8.04 -13.15
N THR A 184 2.26 -6.94 -13.79
CA THR A 184 3.52 -6.78 -14.51
C THR A 184 4.58 -6.13 -13.64
N VAL A 185 5.78 -6.71 -13.61
CA VAL A 185 6.98 -6.14 -12.99
C VAL A 185 8.05 -5.86 -14.05
N PRO A 186 8.83 -4.77 -13.91
CA PRO A 186 9.93 -4.50 -14.83
C PRO A 186 11.08 -5.49 -14.62
N GLY A 187 11.77 -5.85 -15.72
CA GLY A 187 12.98 -6.64 -15.66
C GLY A 187 14.09 -5.91 -14.92
N VAL A 188 14.65 -6.54 -13.89
CA VAL A 188 15.68 -5.95 -13.03
C VAL A 188 16.65 -7.01 -12.52
N GLN A 189 17.86 -6.55 -12.21
CA GLN A 189 18.85 -7.28 -11.41
C GLN A 189 19.16 -6.44 -10.17
N ILE A 190 18.85 -6.97 -9.00
CA ILE A 190 19.06 -6.31 -7.70
C ILE A 190 20.01 -7.15 -6.87
N SER A 191 20.97 -6.49 -6.24
CA SER A 191 21.88 -7.07 -5.26
C SER A 191 21.86 -6.13 -4.06
N ASP A 192 21.41 -6.62 -2.90
CA ASP A 192 21.00 -5.74 -1.81
C ASP A 192 21.26 -6.37 -0.44
N TYR A 193 21.65 -5.54 0.53
CA TYR A 193 21.98 -5.92 1.89
C TYR A 193 22.00 -4.67 2.78
N PRO A 194 21.78 -4.81 4.10
CA PRO A 194 21.70 -3.66 4.99
C PRO A 194 23.07 -3.06 5.31
N ARG A 195 23.10 -1.74 5.51
CA ARG A 195 24.24 -1.00 6.08
C ARG A 195 24.46 -1.33 7.56
N TYR A 196 23.38 -1.39 8.34
CA TYR A 196 23.41 -1.62 9.78
C TYR A 196 22.59 -2.86 10.17
N GLY A 197 23.10 -3.62 11.15
CA GLY A 197 22.42 -4.82 11.66
C GLY A 197 21.22 -4.53 12.57
N TYR A 198 21.10 -3.31 13.11
CA TYR A 198 19.95 -2.87 13.91
C TYR A 198 19.14 -1.82 13.14
N ARG A 199 17.86 -2.08 12.89
CA ARG A 199 16.94 -1.14 12.24
C ARG A 199 15.64 -1.16 13.02
N GLY A 200 15.51 -0.21 13.94
CA GLY A 200 14.48 -0.21 14.96
C GLY A 200 13.29 0.69 14.65
N ALA A 201 12.12 0.25 15.10
CA ALA A 201 10.99 1.13 15.42
C ALA A 201 10.61 0.88 16.88
N MET A 202 10.39 1.94 17.65
CA MET A 202 9.86 1.81 19.01
C MET A 202 8.36 2.12 19.01
N LEU A 203 7.59 1.37 19.79
CA LEU A 203 6.20 1.70 20.11
C LEU A 203 6.03 1.80 21.63
N ASP A 204 5.61 2.98 22.08
CA ASP A 204 5.21 3.24 23.46
C ASP A 204 3.80 2.71 23.71
N ILE A 205 3.70 1.64 24.51
CA ILE A 205 2.41 1.20 25.04
C ILE A 205 2.24 1.55 26.53
N GLY A 206 3.30 2.07 27.16
CA GLY A 206 3.33 2.53 28.55
C GLY A 206 2.42 3.73 28.80
N ARG A 207 2.43 4.72 27.91
CA ARG A 207 1.57 5.91 28.01
C ARG A 207 0.14 5.60 27.63
N HIS A 208 -0.09 4.94 26.50
CA HIS A 208 -1.40 4.49 26.04
C HIS A 208 -1.35 3.02 25.64
N PHE A 209 -2.22 2.21 26.23
CA PHE A 209 -2.23 0.77 25.96
C PHE A 209 -2.71 0.46 24.55
N GLU A 210 -1.99 -0.43 23.86
CA GLU A 210 -2.40 -0.95 22.56
C GLU A 210 -2.67 -2.47 22.60
N PRO A 211 -3.78 -2.95 22.02
CA PRO A 211 -4.05 -4.38 21.90
C PRO A 211 -3.00 -5.11 21.05
N VAL A 212 -2.82 -6.41 21.30
CA VAL A 212 -1.94 -7.30 20.51
C VAL A 212 -2.17 -7.17 19.00
N SER A 213 -3.42 -7.05 18.56
CA SER A 213 -3.76 -6.93 17.12
C SER A 213 -3.24 -5.64 16.49
N VAL A 214 -3.19 -4.53 17.24
CA VAL A 214 -2.63 -3.26 16.75
C VAL A 214 -1.13 -3.42 16.56
N VAL A 215 -0.42 -3.97 17.54
CA VAL A 215 1.03 -4.17 17.46
C VAL A 215 1.40 -5.16 16.36
N LYS A 216 0.62 -6.23 16.15
CA LYS A 216 0.81 -7.15 15.01
C LYS A 216 0.63 -6.45 13.66
N THR A 217 -0.34 -5.54 13.55
CA THR A 217 -0.53 -4.75 12.32
C THR A 217 0.68 -3.84 12.09
N TYR A 218 1.15 -3.14 13.12
CA TYR A 218 2.34 -2.30 13.03
C TYR A 218 3.60 -3.10 12.67
N ILE A 219 3.76 -4.32 13.18
CA ILE A 219 4.83 -5.26 12.79
C ILE A 219 4.80 -5.52 11.28
N ASP A 220 3.63 -5.81 10.69
CA ASP A 220 3.51 -6.07 9.25
C ASP A 220 3.80 -4.82 8.40
N GLU A 221 3.61 -3.62 8.95
CA GLU A 221 3.88 -2.34 8.29
C GLU A 221 5.37 -2.00 8.30
N ILE A 222 6.04 -2.11 9.45
CA ILE A 222 7.47 -1.81 9.56
C ILE A 222 8.31 -2.89 8.84
N ALA A 223 7.88 -4.15 8.86
CA ALA A 223 8.56 -5.25 8.16
C ALA A 223 8.60 -5.02 6.64
N ALA A 224 7.59 -4.36 6.05
CA ALA A 224 7.55 -4.04 4.63
C ALA A 224 8.69 -3.11 4.18
N TYR A 225 9.32 -2.41 5.13
CA TYR A 225 10.46 -1.51 4.92
C TYR A 225 11.77 -2.07 5.50
N LYS A 226 11.82 -3.38 5.76
CA LYS A 226 13.00 -4.10 6.24
C LYS A 226 13.51 -3.64 7.61
N VAL A 227 12.62 -3.06 8.43
CA VAL A 227 12.84 -2.88 9.87
C VAL A 227 12.93 -4.28 10.49
N ASN A 228 13.96 -4.53 11.32
CA ASN A 228 14.24 -5.83 11.90
C ASN A 228 14.22 -5.83 13.44
N THR A 229 13.92 -4.70 14.07
CA THR A 229 13.78 -4.60 15.51
C THR A 229 12.52 -3.82 15.89
N LEU A 230 11.74 -4.38 16.81
CA LEU A 230 10.65 -3.70 17.49
C LEU A 230 11.04 -3.50 18.94
N HIS A 231 11.27 -2.24 19.31
CA HIS A 231 11.47 -1.83 20.68
C HIS A 231 10.10 -1.55 21.32
N LEU A 232 9.76 -2.28 22.38
CA LEU A 232 8.49 -2.11 23.09
C LEU A 232 8.74 -1.43 24.43
N HIS A 233 8.25 -0.20 24.57
CA HIS A 233 8.25 0.52 25.83
C HIS A 233 7.02 0.10 26.65
N LEU A 234 7.23 -0.85 27.57
CA LEU A 234 6.17 -1.61 28.27
C LEU A 234 5.76 -0.99 29.61
N SER A 235 6.51 -0.02 30.13
CA SER A 235 6.19 0.61 31.41
C SER A 235 6.64 2.05 31.45
N ASP A 236 5.78 2.91 31.98
CA ASP A 236 6.11 4.29 32.30
C ASP A 236 5.32 4.75 33.53
N ASP A 237 5.35 6.05 33.81
CA ASP A 237 4.64 6.72 34.89
C ASP A 237 3.12 6.47 34.87
N GLN A 238 2.53 6.43 33.68
CA GLN A 238 1.08 6.35 33.48
C GLN A 238 0.57 4.91 33.45
N GLY A 239 1.44 3.93 33.17
CA GLY A 239 1.02 2.53 33.25
C GLY A 239 2.11 1.48 33.04
N PHE A 240 1.82 0.30 33.58
CA PHE A 240 2.63 -0.91 33.47
C PHE A 240 1.86 -1.98 32.68
N ARG A 241 2.44 -2.50 31.59
CA ARG A 241 1.65 -3.13 30.49
C ARG A 241 1.87 -4.62 30.30
N ILE A 242 2.55 -5.29 31.21
CA ILE A 242 2.85 -6.72 31.07
C ILE A 242 2.68 -7.45 32.41
N ALA A 243 2.01 -8.59 32.40
CA ALA A 243 1.86 -9.40 33.61
C ALA A 243 3.18 -10.05 34.03
N ILE A 244 3.49 -9.96 35.33
CA ILE A 244 4.67 -10.58 35.95
C ILE A 244 4.18 -11.57 36.99
N ASN A 245 4.50 -12.85 36.82
CA ASN A 245 4.05 -13.91 37.71
C ASN A 245 4.59 -13.66 39.12
N GLY A 246 3.72 -13.81 40.12
CA GLY A 246 4.05 -13.49 41.52
C GLY A 246 3.93 -12.01 41.88
N ARG A 247 3.69 -11.12 40.91
CA ARG A 247 3.50 -9.66 41.11
C ARG A 247 2.23 -9.11 40.46
N PRO A 248 1.04 -9.67 40.77
CA PRO A 248 -0.21 -9.26 40.14
C PRO A 248 -0.56 -7.78 40.33
N GLU A 249 -0.10 -7.16 41.43
CA GLU A 249 -0.30 -5.74 41.74
C GLU A 249 0.25 -4.80 40.65
N LEU A 250 1.31 -5.18 39.94
CA LEU A 250 1.88 -4.39 38.85
C LEU A 250 0.86 -4.15 37.73
N THR A 251 -0.08 -5.06 37.51
CA THR A 251 -1.14 -4.91 36.52
C THR A 251 -2.50 -4.63 37.16
N ASP A 252 -2.83 -5.26 38.29
CA ASP A 252 -4.08 -5.01 39.00
C ASP A 252 -4.22 -3.54 39.43
N ILE A 253 -3.11 -2.86 39.73
CA ILE A 253 -3.06 -1.42 40.08
C ILE A 253 -2.35 -0.64 38.97
N GLY A 254 -1.13 -1.05 38.61
CA GLY A 254 -0.24 -0.27 37.75
C GLY A 254 -0.72 -0.09 36.31
N SER A 255 -1.69 -0.87 35.82
CA SER A 255 -2.14 -0.80 34.43
C SER A 255 -3.50 -0.10 34.24
N GLN A 256 -4.13 0.40 35.31
CA GLN A 256 -5.54 0.84 35.26
C GLN A 256 -5.78 2.06 34.37
N TYR A 257 -4.74 2.84 34.08
CA TYR A 257 -4.86 4.15 33.42
C TYR A 257 -3.95 4.27 32.20
N SER A 258 -4.24 5.30 31.39
CA SER A 258 -3.43 5.79 30.27
C SER A 258 -3.23 7.31 30.43
N GLY A 259 -2.30 7.89 29.67
CA GLY A 259 -2.02 9.32 29.65
C GLY A 259 -3.21 10.16 29.14
N GLY A 260 -3.32 11.39 29.64
CA GLY A 260 -4.41 12.32 29.29
C GLY A 260 -5.81 11.86 29.73
N THR A 261 -5.90 10.89 30.63
CA THR A 261 -7.17 10.38 31.19
C THR A 261 -7.41 10.90 32.61
N SER A 262 -8.58 10.58 33.15
CA SER A 262 -9.03 10.98 34.48
C SER A 262 -9.60 9.78 35.23
N ARG A 263 -9.41 9.77 36.56
CA ARG A 263 -9.92 8.68 37.39
C ARG A 263 -11.43 8.80 37.54
N ALA A 264 -12.11 7.68 37.79
CA ALA A 264 -13.54 7.70 38.13
C ALA A 264 -13.84 8.56 39.38
N SER A 265 -12.90 8.61 40.34
CA SER A 265 -12.94 9.50 41.52
C SER A 265 -12.92 10.99 41.16
N ASP A 266 -12.48 11.33 39.95
CA ASP A 266 -12.40 12.70 39.44
C ASP A 266 -13.72 13.12 38.77
N GLY A 267 -14.78 12.31 38.89
CA GLY A 267 -16.14 12.63 38.43
C GLY A 267 -16.35 12.55 36.92
N THR A 268 -15.49 11.82 36.20
CA THR A 268 -15.49 11.73 34.73
C THR A 268 -15.46 10.28 34.25
N THR A 269 -16.05 9.99 33.09
CA THR A 269 -15.94 8.67 32.43
C THR A 269 -14.55 8.54 31.81
N ASN A 270 -13.81 7.50 32.18
CA ASN A 270 -12.49 7.22 31.62
C ASN A 270 -12.59 7.01 30.10
N ALA A 271 -12.09 7.96 29.31
CA ALA A 271 -12.21 7.94 27.85
C ALA A 271 -11.20 6.99 27.17
N ASP A 272 -10.23 6.46 27.93
CA ASP A 272 -9.20 5.55 27.46
C ASP A 272 -8.72 4.65 28.63
N PRO A 273 -9.42 3.52 28.89
CA PRO A 273 -9.01 2.63 29.95
C PRO A 273 -7.60 2.10 29.67
N GLY A 274 -6.76 2.05 30.71
CA GLY A 274 -5.48 1.38 30.57
C GLY A 274 -5.66 -0.11 30.26
N GLY A 275 -4.56 -0.85 30.22
CA GLY A 275 -4.59 -2.28 29.98
C GLY A 275 -3.20 -2.86 30.12
N PHE A 276 -3.12 -4.18 29.99
CA PHE A 276 -1.88 -4.92 30.00
C PHE A 276 -2.02 -6.20 29.16
N TRP A 277 -0.88 -6.73 28.74
CA TRP A 277 -0.76 -8.03 28.13
C TRP A 277 -0.48 -9.10 29.17
N THR A 278 -1.07 -10.27 28.99
CA THR A 278 -0.57 -11.47 29.67
C THR A 278 0.80 -11.86 29.12
N GLN A 279 1.52 -12.76 29.81
CA GLN A 279 2.76 -13.31 29.25
C GLN A 279 2.50 -14.11 27.96
N ALA A 280 1.33 -14.74 27.82
CA ALA A 280 0.94 -15.44 26.60
C ALA A 280 0.76 -14.46 25.43
N ASP A 281 0.12 -13.31 25.68
CA ASP A 281 -0.01 -12.24 24.68
C ASP A 281 1.35 -11.71 24.24
N TYR A 282 2.28 -11.47 25.19
CA TYR A 282 3.63 -11.05 24.87
C TYR A 282 4.39 -12.08 24.03
N VAL A 283 4.33 -13.37 24.39
CA VAL A 283 4.94 -14.45 23.62
C VAL A 283 4.32 -14.56 22.22
N ASP A 284 3.00 -14.35 22.08
CA ASP A 284 2.33 -14.31 20.79
C ASP A 284 2.84 -13.15 19.91
N VAL A 285 3.03 -11.95 20.48
CA VAL A 285 3.68 -10.81 19.78
C VAL A 285 5.12 -11.14 19.38
N VAL A 286 5.92 -11.69 20.29
CA VAL A 286 7.32 -12.08 20.03
C VAL A 286 7.41 -13.10 18.89
N ASN A 287 6.56 -14.13 18.90
CA ASN A 287 6.52 -15.14 17.84
C ASN A 287 6.05 -14.56 16.51
N TYR A 288 5.07 -13.65 16.55
CA TYR A 288 4.60 -12.96 15.34
C TYR A 288 5.71 -12.08 14.74
N ALA A 289 6.38 -11.28 15.56
CA ALA A 289 7.54 -10.48 15.15
C ALA A 289 8.64 -11.38 14.55
N ALA A 290 9.00 -12.47 15.22
CA ALA A 290 10.02 -13.41 14.74
C ALA A 290 9.67 -14.02 13.38
N SER A 291 8.39 -14.30 13.12
CA SER A 291 7.94 -14.80 11.80
C SER A 291 8.07 -13.78 10.68
N ARG A 292 8.23 -12.48 11.00
CA ARG A 292 8.56 -11.39 10.07
C ARG A 292 10.03 -10.95 10.19
N PHE A 293 10.86 -11.80 10.82
CA PHE A 293 12.27 -11.55 11.09
C PHE A 293 12.55 -10.27 11.91
N ILE A 294 11.59 -9.89 12.76
CA ILE A 294 11.73 -8.78 13.70
C ILE A 294 12.10 -9.31 15.08
N THR A 295 13.19 -8.79 15.63
CA THR A 295 13.62 -8.99 17.00
C THR A 295 12.85 -8.06 17.92
N VAL A 296 12.25 -8.58 19.00
CA VAL A 296 11.65 -7.75 20.04
C VAL A 296 12.70 -7.35 21.08
N VAL A 297 12.74 -6.08 21.44
CA VAL A 297 13.51 -5.53 22.55
C VAL A 297 12.53 -4.98 23.58
N PRO A 298 12.32 -5.65 24.73
CA PRO A 298 11.48 -5.11 25.79
C PRO A 298 12.21 -4.00 26.54
N GLU A 299 11.47 -2.96 26.88
CA GLU A 299 11.88 -1.92 27.81
C GLU A 299 11.01 -1.89 29.05
N ILE A 300 11.67 -1.88 30.20
CA ILE A 300 11.13 -1.47 31.48
C ILE A 300 12.01 -0.35 31.97
N ASP A 301 11.51 0.88 31.89
CA ASP A 301 12.29 2.05 32.22
C ASP A 301 12.57 2.11 33.73
N SER A 302 13.83 2.34 34.10
CA SER A 302 14.30 2.45 35.48
C SER A 302 15.61 3.23 35.60
N PRO A 303 15.82 4.00 36.69
CA PRO A 303 14.93 4.17 37.85
C PRO A 303 13.87 5.26 37.69
N GLY A 304 13.94 6.11 36.66
CA GLY A 304 12.94 7.16 36.34
C GLY A 304 11.68 6.57 35.73
N HIS A 305 10.66 7.39 35.43
CA HIS A 305 9.45 6.92 34.71
C HIS A 305 8.72 5.74 35.36
N ASN A 306 8.74 5.69 36.70
CA ASN A 306 8.35 4.51 37.48
C ASN A 306 7.08 4.69 38.32
N ASN A 307 6.31 5.76 38.10
CA ASN A 307 5.16 6.05 38.96
C ASN A 307 4.11 4.93 38.96
N SER A 308 3.94 4.17 37.87
CA SER A 308 3.02 3.02 37.84
C SER A 308 3.45 1.88 38.78
N ILE A 309 4.74 1.56 38.81
CA ILE A 309 5.31 0.60 39.77
C ILE A 309 5.19 1.14 41.19
N ILE A 310 5.56 2.40 41.41
CA ILE A 310 5.48 3.04 42.74
C ILE A 310 4.05 3.07 43.26
N MET A 311 3.06 3.37 42.41
CA MET A 311 1.65 3.31 42.78
C MET A 311 1.20 1.90 43.16
N SER A 312 1.81 0.85 42.59
CA SER A 312 1.45 -0.54 42.90
C SER A 312 1.90 -1.00 44.30
N TYR A 313 2.88 -0.31 44.92
CA TYR A 313 3.44 -0.71 46.24
C TYR A 313 3.40 0.38 47.32
N ALA A 314 3.31 1.67 46.97
CA ALA A 314 3.44 2.77 47.93
C ALA A 314 2.21 3.68 48.03
N SER A 315 1.12 3.35 47.32
CA SER A 315 -0.14 4.12 47.31
C SER A 315 -1.17 3.66 48.35
N ALA A 316 -2.29 4.37 48.44
CA ALA A 316 -3.44 3.92 49.23
C ALA A 316 -4.11 2.68 48.62
N GLU A 317 -4.11 2.58 47.29
CA GLU A 317 -4.57 1.41 46.55
C GLU A 317 -3.76 0.17 46.94
N ALA A 318 -2.44 0.31 47.07
CA ALA A 318 -1.54 -0.74 47.56
C ALA A 318 -1.81 -1.12 49.04
N GLN A 319 -2.13 -0.14 49.91
CA GLN A 319 -2.53 -0.41 51.30
C GLN A 319 -3.83 -1.23 51.39
N ALA A 320 -4.79 -0.96 50.49
CA ALA A 320 -6.05 -1.69 50.45
C ALA A 320 -5.92 -3.07 49.78
N TYR A 321 -4.95 -3.24 48.87
CA TYR A 321 -4.76 -4.44 48.09
C TYR A 321 -4.31 -5.62 48.96
N ARG A 322 -5.09 -6.72 48.94
CA ARG A 322 -4.82 -7.96 49.67
C ARG A 322 -4.45 -7.76 51.15
N GLY A 323 -5.10 -6.81 51.83
CA GLY A 323 -4.86 -6.51 53.24
C GLY A 323 -3.56 -5.74 53.53
N GLY A 324 -2.95 -5.12 52.51
CA GLY A 324 -1.80 -4.24 52.66
C GLY A 324 -0.45 -4.95 52.78
N ALA A 325 -0.40 -6.26 52.56
CA ALA A 325 0.80 -7.08 52.74
C ALA A 325 1.96 -6.70 51.81
N ILE A 326 1.66 -6.08 50.66
CA ILE A 326 2.65 -5.62 49.68
C ILE A 326 3.01 -4.13 49.84
N TYR A 327 2.37 -3.42 50.77
CA TYR A 327 2.58 -1.99 50.94
C TYR A 327 3.96 -1.70 51.53
N ASP A 328 4.81 -1.03 50.75
CA ASP A 328 6.13 -0.59 51.18
C ASP A 328 6.46 0.78 50.56
N PRO A 329 6.37 1.88 51.33
CA PRO A 329 6.66 3.22 50.84
C PRO A 329 8.16 3.47 50.63
N SER A 330 9.06 2.57 51.06
CA SER A 330 10.51 2.74 50.90
C SER A 330 10.97 2.74 49.45
N ILE A 331 10.17 2.19 48.53
CA ILE A 331 10.42 2.18 47.09
C ILE A 331 10.32 3.58 46.44
N ASN A 332 9.66 4.54 47.09
CA ASN A 332 9.26 5.80 46.48
C ASN A 332 10.27 6.94 46.71
N CYS A 333 11.10 7.21 45.69
CA CYS A 333 12.02 8.36 45.65
C CYS A 333 11.47 9.55 44.85
N SER A 334 10.21 9.46 44.40
CA SER A 334 9.50 10.53 43.69
C SER A 334 9.31 11.77 44.56
N ASN A 335 8.97 12.88 43.91
CA ASN A 335 8.74 14.17 44.58
C ASN A 335 7.42 14.26 45.38
N LYS A 336 6.60 13.20 45.39
CA LYS A 336 5.35 13.08 46.16
C LYS A 336 5.38 11.85 47.06
N LYS A 337 5.15 12.07 48.36
CA LYS A 337 5.13 11.03 49.41
C LYS A 337 3.93 11.30 50.33
N PRO A 338 2.83 10.52 50.26
CA PRO A 338 2.59 9.36 49.39
C PRO A 338 2.55 9.71 47.89
N PRO A 339 2.78 8.72 46.99
CA PRO A 339 2.70 8.93 45.55
C PRO A 339 1.26 9.22 45.12
N VAL A 340 1.11 9.82 43.94
CA VAL A 340 -0.18 10.09 43.30
C VAL A 340 -0.08 9.78 41.81
N TRP A 341 -1.12 9.21 41.20
CA TRP A 341 -1.20 9.17 39.74
C TRP A 341 -1.16 10.60 39.19
N ASN A 342 -0.20 10.83 38.30
CA ASN A 342 -0.13 12.00 37.46
C ASN A 342 -0.28 11.51 36.02
N LEU A 343 -1.51 11.59 35.50
CA LEU A 343 -1.88 11.11 34.17
C LEU A 343 -1.70 12.19 33.10
N SER A 344 -0.89 13.23 33.38
CA SER A 344 -0.50 14.23 32.38
C SER A 344 0.72 13.76 31.59
N ASN A 345 1.24 14.63 30.72
CA ASN A 345 2.46 14.39 29.93
C ASN A 345 3.71 14.94 30.65
N ALA A 346 3.63 15.17 31.96
CA ALA A 346 4.78 15.60 32.74
C ALA A 346 5.70 14.40 33.00
N VAL A 347 7.01 14.69 33.03
CA VAL A 347 8.09 13.72 33.16
C VAL A 347 9.06 14.17 34.27
N ASN A 348 10.15 13.43 34.52
CA ASN A 348 11.20 13.78 35.49
C ASN A 348 10.74 13.90 36.97
N TYR A 349 9.59 13.31 37.36
CA TYR A 349 9.03 13.49 38.71
C TYR A 349 9.02 12.23 39.59
N SER A 350 9.27 11.07 38.98
CA SER A 350 9.25 9.76 39.65
C SER A 350 10.63 9.10 39.67
N ALA A 351 10.91 8.33 40.72
CA ALA A 351 12.10 7.49 40.77
C ALA A 351 11.95 6.33 41.77
N LEU A 352 12.46 5.15 41.42
CA LEU A 352 12.64 4.04 42.37
C LEU A 352 13.81 4.31 43.32
N CYS A 353 13.63 4.00 44.62
CA CYS A 353 14.70 4.15 45.61
C CYS A 353 15.69 2.97 45.59
N PRO A 354 17.00 3.20 45.38
CA PRO A 354 18.01 2.13 45.41
C PRO A 354 18.23 1.49 46.79
N ASP A 355 17.90 2.20 47.87
CA ASP A 355 18.09 1.72 49.25
C ASP A 355 17.00 0.73 49.70
N SER A 356 15.90 0.62 48.95
CA SER A 356 14.84 -0.33 49.25
C SER A 356 15.21 -1.73 48.75
N PRO A 357 15.19 -2.77 49.60
CA PRO A 357 15.33 -4.15 49.15
C PRO A 357 14.24 -4.57 48.17
N LEU A 358 13.02 -4.03 48.32
CA LEU A 358 11.88 -4.37 47.48
C LEU A 358 12.07 -3.90 46.04
N THR A 359 12.66 -2.72 45.83
CA THR A 359 13.07 -2.24 44.49
C THR A 359 13.80 -3.32 43.72
N TRP A 360 14.82 -3.92 44.33
CA TRP A 360 15.65 -4.91 43.66
C TRP A 360 14.96 -6.26 43.47
N GLN A 361 14.04 -6.63 44.36
CA GLN A 361 13.21 -7.83 44.15
C GLN A 361 12.29 -7.62 42.94
N ILE A 362 11.65 -6.45 42.82
CA ILE A 362 10.78 -6.12 41.69
C ILE A 362 11.58 -6.08 40.39
N THR A 363 12.66 -5.31 40.34
CA THR A 363 13.52 -5.20 39.15
C THR A 363 14.07 -6.56 38.72
N THR A 364 14.50 -7.41 39.66
CA THR A 364 15.00 -8.75 39.33
C THR A 364 13.91 -9.64 38.75
N ASP A 365 12.74 -9.73 39.39
CA ASP A 365 11.64 -10.59 38.90
C ASP A 365 11.15 -10.16 37.51
N ILE A 366 11.09 -8.85 37.25
CA ILE A 366 10.71 -8.32 35.94
C ILE A 366 11.75 -8.71 34.88
N ILE A 367 13.03 -8.41 35.12
CA ILE A 367 14.11 -8.66 34.16
C ILE A 367 14.25 -10.16 33.88
N GLU A 368 14.20 -11.01 34.92
CA GLU A 368 14.27 -12.47 34.78
C GLU A 368 13.15 -13.01 33.90
N GLN A 369 11.90 -12.66 34.22
CA GLN A 369 10.75 -13.20 33.50
C GLN A 369 10.70 -12.69 32.05
N LEU A 370 10.87 -11.39 31.82
CA LEU A 370 10.85 -10.85 30.45
C LEU A 370 12.04 -11.33 29.62
N SER A 371 13.24 -11.46 30.21
CA SER A 371 14.41 -12.01 29.51
C SER A 371 14.19 -13.46 29.09
N ALA A 372 13.50 -14.26 29.91
CA ALA A 372 13.15 -15.65 29.59
C ALA A 372 12.12 -15.75 28.45
N LEU A 373 11.21 -14.77 28.34
CA LEU A 373 10.19 -14.71 27.29
C LEU A 373 10.68 -14.05 25.98
N THR A 374 11.86 -13.44 26.00
CA THR A 374 12.41 -12.66 24.88
C THR A 374 13.62 -13.38 24.31
N PRO A 375 13.54 -14.02 23.13
CA PRO A 375 14.71 -14.67 22.52
C PRO A 375 15.81 -13.68 22.10
N GLY A 376 15.42 -12.43 21.79
CA GLY A 376 16.34 -11.36 21.39
C GLY A 376 17.46 -11.11 22.41
N PRO A 377 18.61 -10.56 21.97
CA PRO A 377 19.79 -10.45 22.83
C PRO A 377 19.75 -9.24 23.75
N TYR A 378 18.85 -8.29 23.55
CA TYR A 378 18.82 -7.02 24.29
C TYR A 378 17.70 -6.99 25.33
N PHE A 379 17.97 -6.30 26.43
CA PHE A 379 16.96 -5.81 27.37
C PHE A 379 17.21 -4.32 27.57
N HIS A 380 16.20 -3.49 27.32
CA HIS A 380 16.31 -2.05 27.49
C HIS A 380 15.86 -1.67 28.91
N MET A 381 16.73 -0.99 29.65
CA MET A 381 16.49 -0.61 31.05
C MET A 381 16.00 0.84 31.18
N GLY A 382 15.82 1.53 30.05
CA GLY A 382 15.52 2.96 30.00
C GLY A 382 16.67 3.79 30.57
N GLY A 383 16.39 4.50 31.67
CA GLY A 383 17.38 5.24 32.44
C GLY A 383 17.47 6.72 32.12
N ASP A 384 16.53 7.27 31.36
CA ASP A 384 16.44 8.68 31.01
C ASP A 384 15.79 9.52 32.13
N GLU A 385 15.95 10.84 31.99
CA GLU A 385 15.13 11.83 32.70
C GLU A 385 15.04 11.69 34.24
N VAL A 386 16.13 11.24 34.86
CA VAL A 386 16.23 11.17 36.33
C VAL A 386 16.80 12.47 36.90
N SER A 387 15.93 13.28 37.50
CA SER A 387 16.35 14.51 38.16
C SER A 387 17.31 14.26 39.34
N THR A 388 18.40 15.03 39.41
CA THR A 388 19.36 14.97 40.53
C THR A 388 18.75 15.38 41.88
N ALA A 389 17.56 15.99 41.87
CA ALA A 389 16.79 16.28 43.07
C ALA A 389 16.07 15.05 43.64
N LEU A 390 15.83 14.02 42.81
CA LEU A 390 15.27 12.73 43.23
C LEU A 390 16.38 11.76 43.62
N LEU A 391 17.37 11.59 42.74
CA LEU A 391 18.52 10.71 42.96
C LEU A 391 19.82 11.47 42.65
N PRO A 392 20.74 11.62 43.62
CA PRO A 392 22.08 12.14 43.32
C PRO A 392 22.78 11.31 42.24
N ALA A 393 23.68 11.92 41.46
CA ALA A 393 24.35 11.26 40.34
C ALA A 393 25.04 9.94 40.73
N SER A 394 25.66 9.85 41.91
CA SER A 394 26.28 8.62 42.39
C SER A 394 25.27 7.51 42.68
N ALA A 395 24.06 7.85 43.15
CA ALA A 395 22.98 6.91 43.39
C ALA A 395 22.40 6.39 42.07
N TYR A 396 22.19 7.28 41.09
CA TYR A 396 21.79 6.90 39.73
C TYR A 396 22.81 5.95 39.10
N GLN A 397 24.09 6.31 39.10
CA GLN A 397 25.16 5.46 38.54
C GLN A 397 25.20 4.10 39.22
N SER A 398 25.04 4.05 40.55
CA SER A 398 25.00 2.79 41.31
C SER A 398 23.77 1.95 40.96
N PHE A 399 22.62 2.58 40.75
CA PHE A 399 21.40 1.91 40.31
C PHE A 399 21.60 1.24 38.95
N ILE A 400 21.99 2.00 37.93
CA ILE A 400 22.23 1.50 36.57
C ILE A 400 23.32 0.42 36.56
N THR A 401 24.38 0.57 37.36
CA THR A 401 25.44 -0.45 37.49
C THR A 401 24.88 -1.77 38.01
N ARG A 402 24.01 -1.72 39.02
CA ARG A 402 23.43 -2.93 39.61
C ARG A 402 22.42 -3.58 38.66
N GLU A 403 21.55 -2.79 38.05
CA GLU A 403 20.56 -3.27 37.10
C GLU A 403 21.18 -3.91 35.86
N SER A 404 22.19 -3.26 35.26
CA SER A 404 22.90 -3.82 34.11
C SER A 404 23.58 -5.16 34.41
N LYS A 405 24.02 -5.39 35.66
CA LYS A 405 24.53 -6.70 36.10
C LYS A 405 23.42 -7.75 36.22
N ILE A 406 22.21 -7.37 36.61
CA ILE A 406 21.04 -8.27 36.61
C ILE A 406 20.70 -8.68 35.18
N VAL A 407 20.67 -7.72 34.24
CA VAL A 407 20.47 -8.00 32.80
C VAL A 407 21.53 -8.96 32.26
N LYS A 408 22.81 -8.71 32.56
CA LYS A 408 23.93 -9.59 32.17
C LYS A 408 23.76 -11.00 32.74
N ALA A 409 23.28 -11.13 33.97
CA ALA A 409 23.05 -12.43 34.61
C ALA A 409 22.01 -13.28 33.88
N GLN A 410 21.08 -12.64 33.15
CA GLN A 410 20.09 -13.32 32.29
C GLN A 410 20.61 -13.62 30.87
N GLY A 411 21.90 -13.41 30.62
CA GLY A 411 22.51 -13.62 29.30
C GLY A 411 22.11 -12.58 28.25
N LYS A 412 21.59 -11.42 28.68
CA LYS A 412 21.20 -10.30 27.81
C LYS A 412 22.27 -9.22 27.77
N ILE A 413 22.22 -8.40 26.73
CA ILE A 413 23.02 -7.19 26.56
C ILE A 413 22.18 -6.03 27.11
N ALA A 414 22.75 -5.31 28.08
CA ALA A 414 22.14 -4.12 28.64
C ALA A 414 22.08 -3.00 27.59
N MET A 415 20.88 -2.50 27.34
CA MET A 415 20.59 -1.35 26.51
C MET A 415 19.87 -0.29 27.33
N GLY A 416 20.02 0.99 27.00
CA GLY A 416 19.34 2.08 27.68
C GLY A 416 19.55 3.41 26.96
N TRP A 417 18.79 4.43 27.34
CA TRP A 417 18.97 5.79 26.83
C TRP A 417 20.37 6.32 27.17
N ASN A 418 20.88 7.30 26.43
CA ASN A 418 22.30 7.70 26.51
C ASN A 418 22.80 8.12 27.89
N GLU A 419 21.90 8.45 28.82
CA GLU A 419 22.14 8.71 30.24
C GLU A 419 22.79 7.51 30.94
N ILE A 420 22.49 6.27 30.56
CA ILE A 420 23.14 5.08 31.14
C ILE A 420 24.65 5.11 30.92
N GLY A 421 25.11 5.83 29.89
CA GLY A 421 26.52 6.06 29.61
C GLY A 421 27.27 6.80 30.72
N GLU A 422 26.58 7.38 31.71
CA GLU A 422 27.20 7.93 32.92
C GLU A 422 27.70 6.83 33.87
N ALA A 423 27.03 5.69 33.91
CA ALA A 423 27.43 4.56 34.75
C ALA A 423 28.65 3.81 34.18
N PRO A 424 29.37 3.05 35.02
CA PRO A 424 30.42 2.13 34.56
C PRO A 424 29.89 1.06 33.59
N PHE A 425 30.42 1.07 32.37
CA PHE A 425 30.28 0.04 31.33
C PHE A 425 31.64 -0.15 30.67
N GLY A 426 31.88 -1.29 30.01
CA GLY A 426 33.05 -1.47 29.14
C GLY A 426 33.89 -2.71 29.44
N THR A 427 35.21 -2.55 29.40
CA THR A 427 36.19 -3.67 29.35
C THR A 427 36.56 -4.28 30.70
N ASP A 428 36.07 -3.71 31.81
CA ASP A 428 36.17 -4.36 33.12
C ASP A 428 35.38 -5.69 33.08
N PRO A 429 36.01 -6.84 33.36
CA PRO A 429 35.33 -8.14 33.37
C PRO A 429 34.09 -8.20 34.28
N GLU A 430 34.07 -7.40 35.36
CA GLU A 430 32.94 -7.31 36.29
C GLU A 430 31.78 -6.46 35.75
N MET A 431 32.02 -5.64 34.71
CA MET A 431 31.00 -4.79 34.10
C MET A 431 30.40 -5.45 32.85
N PRO A 432 29.14 -5.15 32.52
CA PRO A 432 28.55 -5.53 31.24
C PRO A 432 29.14 -4.70 30.08
N GLN A 433 29.16 -5.31 28.90
CA GLN A 433 29.11 -4.54 27.66
C GLN A 433 27.72 -3.91 27.54
N GLY A 434 27.62 -2.72 26.96
CA GLY A 434 26.35 -2.01 26.88
C GLY A 434 26.14 -1.32 25.53
N VAL A 435 24.87 -1.04 25.24
CA VAL A 435 24.44 -0.25 24.09
C VAL A 435 23.70 0.99 24.59
N VAL A 436 24.12 2.18 24.15
CA VAL A 436 23.35 3.40 24.39
C VAL A 436 22.43 3.70 23.21
N GLN A 437 21.21 4.13 23.49
CA GLN A 437 20.31 4.74 22.52
C GLN A 437 20.44 6.27 22.63
N TYR A 438 21.05 6.89 21.62
CA TYR A 438 21.32 8.32 21.62
C TYR A 438 20.11 9.11 21.13
N TRP A 439 19.52 9.93 22.00
CA TRP A 439 18.33 10.74 21.70
C TRP A 439 18.55 12.26 21.75
N GLY A 440 19.75 12.71 22.09
CA GLY A 440 20.08 14.13 22.24
C GLY A 440 19.88 14.99 20.98
N THR A 441 19.40 16.22 21.17
CA THR A 441 19.08 17.17 20.07
C THR A 441 20.25 18.07 19.64
N SER A 442 21.34 18.10 20.41
CA SER A 442 22.49 19.00 20.21
C SER A 442 23.81 18.23 20.02
N PRO A 443 23.96 17.47 18.92
CA PRO A 443 25.02 16.47 18.76
C PRO A 443 26.44 17.06 18.61
N ASN A 444 26.57 18.32 18.14
CA ASN A 444 27.87 18.98 18.00
C ASN A 444 28.40 19.59 19.31
N GLY A 445 27.52 19.75 20.31
CA GLY A 445 27.84 20.35 21.60
C GLY A 445 27.86 19.33 22.73
N SER A 446 27.50 19.79 23.94
CA SER A 446 27.43 18.95 25.13
C SER A 446 26.38 17.85 25.03
N GLY A 447 25.33 18.08 24.24
CA GLY A 447 24.33 17.04 23.95
C GLY A 447 24.93 15.79 23.31
N GLY A 448 26.01 15.92 22.52
CA GLY A 448 26.70 14.75 21.96
C GLY A 448 27.71 14.10 22.90
N ASP A 449 28.05 14.71 24.04
CA ASP A 449 29.13 14.22 24.91
C ASP A 449 28.78 12.85 25.53
N SER A 450 27.49 12.55 25.74
CA SER A 450 27.03 11.23 26.16
C SER A 450 27.37 10.15 25.12
N GLY A 451 27.11 10.42 23.83
CA GLY A 451 27.50 9.53 22.74
C GLY A 451 29.01 9.33 22.63
N ARG A 452 29.80 10.40 22.77
CA ARG A 452 31.28 10.28 22.74
C ARG A 452 31.83 9.52 23.95
N THR A 453 31.25 9.73 25.12
CA THR A 453 31.62 9.02 26.36
C THR A 453 31.31 7.53 26.25
N ALA A 454 30.16 7.17 25.67
CA ALA A 454 29.83 5.79 25.37
C ALA A 454 30.88 5.14 24.46
N VAL A 455 31.32 5.84 23.39
CA VAL A 455 32.42 5.37 22.52
C VAL A 455 33.72 5.18 23.30
N GLN A 456 34.11 6.10 24.18
CA GLN A 456 35.32 5.94 25.00
C GLN A 456 35.28 4.71 25.91
N LYS A 457 34.09 4.35 26.40
CA LYS A 457 33.84 3.15 27.21
C LYS A 457 33.74 1.87 26.37
N GLY A 458 33.83 1.97 25.04
CA GLY A 458 33.69 0.84 24.12
C GLY A 458 32.24 0.38 23.89
N MET A 459 31.26 1.16 24.36
CA MET A 459 29.85 0.85 24.16
C MET A 459 29.46 1.03 22.68
N LYS A 460 28.41 0.32 22.27
CA LYS A 460 27.78 0.50 20.97
C LYS A 460 26.64 1.51 21.04
N ILE A 461 26.23 2.03 19.89
CA ILE A 461 25.23 3.10 19.80
C ILE A 461 24.12 2.73 18.83
N VAL A 462 22.87 2.89 19.28
CA VAL A 462 21.70 3.07 18.41
C VAL A 462 21.42 4.56 18.28
N MET A 463 21.33 5.07 17.06
CA MET A 463 21.08 6.49 16.82
C MET A 463 19.58 6.76 16.67
N SER A 464 19.00 7.49 17.62
CA SER A 464 17.62 7.99 17.55
C SER A 464 17.48 9.44 18.03
N PRO A 465 18.23 10.43 17.48
CA PRO A 465 18.13 11.82 17.92
C PRO A 465 16.67 12.32 17.84
N ALA A 466 16.17 12.94 18.91
CA ALA A 466 14.76 13.33 19.00
C ALA A 466 14.36 14.34 17.93
N ASN A 467 15.28 15.21 17.52
CA ASN A 467 15.04 16.18 16.45
C ASN A 467 15.24 15.61 15.03
N LYS A 468 15.37 14.28 14.89
CA LYS A 468 15.60 13.56 13.63
C LYS A 468 14.72 12.32 13.44
N THR A 469 14.33 11.65 14.52
CA THR A 469 13.78 10.28 14.44
C THR A 469 12.51 10.05 15.25
N TYR A 470 12.18 10.95 16.20
CA TYR A 470 11.02 10.78 17.08
C TYR A 470 9.73 11.07 16.32
N LEU A 471 8.99 10.01 16.03
CA LEU A 471 7.77 10.02 15.22
C LEU A 471 6.63 10.77 15.91
N ASP A 472 6.67 10.99 17.23
CA ASP A 472 5.68 11.79 17.95
C ASP A 472 5.89 13.31 17.76
N MET A 473 7.00 13.78 17.20
CA MET A 473 7.17 15.20 16.89
C MET A 473 6.17 15.65 15.83
N LYS A 474 5.62 16.87 15.96
CA LYS A 474 4.70 17.44 14.97
C LYS A 474 5.38 17.66 13.62
N TYR A 475 4.65 17.37 12.54
CA TYR A 475 5.07 17.73 11.17
C TYR A 475 5.09 19.27 10.98
N ASN A 476 4.02 19.94 11.39
CA ASN A 476 3.86 21.40 11.34
C ASN A 476 2.97 21.90 12.50
N SER A 477 2.77 23.21 12.60
CA SER A 477 1.96 23.82 13.68
C SER A 477 0.48 23.43 13.64
N GLY A 478 -0.04 22.98 12.50
CA GLY A 478 -1.41 22.52 12.31
C GLY A 478 -1.61 21.03 12.57
N THR A 479 -0.54 20.24 12.79
CA THR A 479 -0.66 18.83 13.14
C THR A 479 -1.38 18.68 14.49
N PRO A 480 -2.50 17.94 14.56
CA PRO A 480 -3.32 17.87 15.77
C PRO A 480 -2.73 16.96 16.85
N LEU A 481 -1.93 15.96 16.45
CA LEU A 481 -1.25 15.01 17.32
C LEU A 481 0.22 15.42 17.48
N GLY A 482 0.90 14.81 18.45
CA GLY A 482 2.33 14.95 18.67
C GLY A 482 2.75 16.13 19.52
N THR A 483 4.05 16.19 19.81
CA THR A 483 4.70 17.21 20.64
C THR A 483 5.68 18.06 19.82
N THR A 484 6.21 19.14 20.40
CA THR A 484 7.09 20.09 19.66
C THR A 484 8.40 20.38 20.38
N TRP A 485 8.75 19.62 21.42
CA TRP A 485 9.85 19.96 22.31
C TRP A 485 11.22 19.83 21.63
N ALA A 486 11.39 18.85 20.74
CA ALA A 486 12.64 18.63 20.00
C ALA A 486 12.65 19.33 18.64
N CYS A 487 11.54 19.25 17.89
CA CYS A 487 11.35 19.95 16.64
C CYS A 487 9.88 20.04 16.22
N THR A 488 9.65 20.84 15.18
CA THR A 488 8.52 20.68 14.26
C THR A 488 9.13 20.35 12.91
N CYS A 489 9.02 19.09 12.49
CA CYS A 489 9.94 18.47 11.56
C CYS A 489 9.23 17.42 10.70
N ASP A 490 9.25 17.70 9.41
CA ASP A 490 8.68 16.84 8.37
C ASP A 490 9.78 15.97 7.73
N ILE A 491 9.43 15.26 6.66
CA ILE A 491 10.22 14.23 5.99
C ILE A 491 11.65 14.66 5.64
N ASP A 492 11.86 15.94 5.28
CA ASP A 492 13.19 16.45 4.92
C ASP A 492 14.16 16.41 6.10
N VAL A 493 13.69 16.70 7.32
CA VAL A 493 14.52 16.68 8.52
C VAL A 493 14.83 15.25 8.94
N PHE A 494 13.83 14.36 8.81
CA PHE A 494 13.95 12.94 9.13
C PHE A 494 14.90 12.20 8.22
N TYR A 495 14.98 12.64 6.96
CA TYR A 495 15.85 11.99 6.00
C TYR A 495 17.23 12.67 5.85
N ASN A 496 17.30 14.00 5.86
CA ASN A 496 18.54 14.73 5.56
C ASN A 496 19.50 14.81 6.77
N TRP A 497 20.12 13.68 7.11
CA TRP A 497 21.21 13.58 8.08
C TRP A 497 22.00 12.29 7.85
N GLU A 498 23.21 12.22 8.42
CA GLU A 498 24.11 11.08 8.30
C GLU A 498 24.54 10.61 9.69
N PRO A 499 24.10 9.41 10.15
CA PRO A 499 24.43 8.91 11.48
C PRO A 499 25.93 8.91 11.78
N SER A 500 26.76 8.49 10.81
CA SER A 500 28.20 8.28 10.99
C SER A 500 29.01 9.57 11.16
N THR A 501 28.39 10.74 10.99
CA THR A 501 29.05 12.05 11.09
C THR A 501 28.28 13.05 11.96
N LEU A 502 27.14 12.65 12.53
CA LEU A 502 26.28 13.56 13.29
C LEU A 502 26.95 14.08 14.56
N ILE A 503 27.76 13.24 15.23
CA ILE A 503 28.47 13.57 16.47
C ILE A 503 29.98 13.60 16.18
N PRO A 504 30.55 14.76 15.78
CA PRO A 504 31.98 14.88 15.49
C PRO A 504 32.81 14.83 16.78
N ALA A 505 34.12 14.59 16.67
CA ALA A 505 35.05 14.65 17.79
C ALA A 505 35.04 16.05 18.42
N ARG A 506 35.28 16.13 19.74
CA ARG A 506 35.26 17.39 20.48
C ARG A 506 36.26 17.39 21.62
N THR A 507 36.98 18.48 21.80
CA THR A 507 37.86 18.69 22.96
C THR A 507 37.13 19.50 24.02
N VAL A 508 37.01 18.94 25.23
CA VAL A 508 36.39 19.58 26.40
C VAL A 508 37.38 19.52 27.56
N GLY A 509 37.74 20.67 28.12
CA GLY A 509 38.65 20.73 29.28
C GLY A 509 40.04 20.12 29.05
N GLY A 510 40.54 20.13 27.81
CA GLY A 510 41.82 19.51 27.43
C GLY A 510 41.73 18.02 27.07
N ASN A 511 40.58 17.38 27.28
CA ASN A 511 40.34 15.98 26.92
C ASN A 511 39.62 15.89 25.58
N THR A 512 40.16 15.10 24.65
CA THR A 512 39.52 14.88 23.34
C THR A 512 38.59 13.68 23.42
N LEU A 513 37.30 13.96 23.28
CA LEU A 513 36.25 12.97 23.13
C LEU A 513 36.17 12.54 21.65
N PRO A 514 36.14 11.23 21.34
CA PRO A 514 36.15 10.72 19.96
C PRO A 514 34.87 11.06 19.21
N ALA A 515 34.92 11.01 17.88
CA ALA A 515 33.72 11.07 17.04
C ALA A 515 32.92 9.76 17.15
N VAL A 516 31.61 9.83 16.94
CA VAL A 516 30.78 8.64 16.70
C VAL A 516 30.80 8.35 15.20
N THR A 517 31.16 7.12 14.83
CA THR A 517 31.31 6.66 13.44
C THR A 517 30.59 5.33 13.20
N ASP A 518 30.55 4.85 11.95
CA ASP A 518 29.97 3.55 11.60
C ASP A 518 30.52 2.39 12.45
N ALA A 519 31.77 2.46 12.92
CA ALA A 519 32.36 1.42 13.77
C ALA A 519 31.71 1.31 15.17
N ASN A 520 31.05 2.39 15.61
CA ASN A 520 30.40 2.50 16.91
C ASN A 520 28.89 2.27 16.83
N ILE A 521 28.30 2.57 15.69
CA ILE A 521 26.86 2.54 15.45
C ILE A 521 26.45 1.12 15.05
N ILE A 522 25.55 0.50 15.83
CA ILE A 522 24.92 -0.76 15.42
C ILE A 522 23.70 -0.52 14.55
N GLY A 523 23.13 0.69 14.59
CA GLY A 523 22.05 1.11 13.71
C GLY A 523 21.28 2.35 14.13
N VAL A 524 20.07 2.48 13.62
CA VAL A 524 19.15 3.61 13.85
C VAL A 524 17.80 3.11 14.37
N GLU A 525 17.08 3.98 15.05
CA GLU A 525 15.71 3.71 15.51
C GLU A 525 14.79 4.91 15.31
N ALA A 526 13.52 4.65 15.01
CA ALA A 526 12.45 5.64 14.95
C ALA A 526 11.46 5.45 16.11
N PRO A 527 11.62 6.17 17.23
CA PRO A 527 10.71 6.01 18.36
C PRO A 527 9.36 6.68 18.15
N LEU A 528 8.27 5.99 18.50
CA LEU A 528 6.94 6.57 18.58
C LEU A 528 6.46 6.56 20.04
N TRP A 529 6.59 7.71 20.69
CA TRP A 529 5.96 7.98 21.99
C TRP A 529 4.46 8.25 21.83
N THR A 530 3.66 7.89 22.83
CA THR A 530 2.21 7.85 22.69
C THR A 530 1.43 8.78 23.62
N GLU A 531 2.02 9.84 24.19
CA GLU A 531 1.28 10.77 25.05
C GLU A 531 0.05 11.41 24.37
N THR A 532 0.04 11.45 23.03
CA THR A 532 -1.07 12.00 22.23
C THR A 532 -1.66 11.01 21.22
N VAL A 533 -1.13 9.79 21.15
CA VAL A 533 -1.44 8.78 20.13
C VAL A 533 -2.09 7.60 20.84
N LYS A 534 -3.30 7.19 20.42
CA LYS A 534 -4.17 6.30 21.21
C LYS A 534 -4.73 5.08 20.47
N ASN A 535 -4.44 4.98 19.18
CA ASN A 535 -4.92 3.88 18.35
C ASN A 535 -4.09 3.77 17.07
N LEU A 536 -4.26 2.64 16.38
CA LEU A 536 -3.58 2.33 15.12
C LEU A 536 -3.63 3.46 14.09
N ALA A 537 -4.79 4.09 13.85
CA ALA A 537 -4.88 5.14 12.84
C ALA A 537 -4.00 6.36 13.18
N GLN A 538 -3.84 6.67 14.47
CA GLN A 538 -2.96 7.74 14.94
C GLN A 538 -1.48 7.32 14.93
N ILE A 539 -1.19 6.04 15.24
CA ILE A 539 0.14 5.45 15.11
C ILE A 539 0.62 5.58 13.66
N GLU A 540 -0.18 5.08 12.73
CA GLU A 540 0.07 5.13 11.28
C GLU A 540 0.26 6.58 10.78
N PHE A 541 -0.60 7.51 11.23
CA PHE A 541 -0.51 8.94 10.87
C PHE A 541 0.80 9.60 11.33
N MET A 542 1.29 9.27 12.52
CA MET A 542 2.51 9.86 13.07
C MET A 542 3.78 9.14 12.58
N ALA A 543 3.69 7.83 12.29
CA ALA A 543 4.79 7.02 11.80
C ALA A 543 5.07 7.26 10.31
N PHE A 544 4.05 7.26 9.45
CA PHE A 544 4.23 7.35 8.01
C PHE A 544 3.97 8.77 7.49
N PRO A 545 4.85 9.32 6.63
CA PRO A 545 5.93 8.63 5.90
C PRO A 545 7.30 8.59 6.59
N ARG A 546 7.47 9.22 7.76
CA ARG A 546 8.81 9.45 8.34
C ARG A 546 9.58 8.19 8.73
N LEU A 547 8.88 7.10 9.06
CA LEU A 547 9.48 5.80 9.35
C LEU A 547 10.25 5.25 8.15
N THR A 548 9.76 5.45 6.91
CA THR A 548 10.45 4.94 5.72
C THR A 548 11.78 5.65 5.48
N ALA A 549 11.91 6.92 5.89
CA ALA A 549 13.17 7.64 5.85
C ALA A 549 14.21 7.00 6.77
N ILE A 550 13.82 6.65 7.99
CA ILE A 550 14.72 6.03 8.97
C ILE A 550 15.07 4.60 8.56
N ALA A 551 14.09 3.83 8.06
CA ALA A 551 14.34 2.52 7.48
C ALA A 551 15.38 2.57 6.36
N GLU A 552 15.32 3.57 5.49
CA GLU A 552 16.32 3.72 4.43
C GLU A 552 17.69 4.17 4.94
N ILE A 553 17.77 4.99 6.00
CA ILE A 553 19.06 5.33 6.64
C ILE A 553 19.70 4.08 7.28
N GLY A 554 18.88 3.19 7.84
CA GLY A 554 19.31 1.93 8.43
C GLY A 554 19.78 0.89 7.40
N TRP A 555 19.13 0.87 6.24
CA TRP A 555 19.35 -0.14 5.20
C TRP A 555 20.31 0.29 4.11
N SER A 556 20.08 1.43 3.46
CA SER A 556 20.81 1.81 2.25
C SER A 556 22.25 2.22 2.54
N PRO A 557 23.14 2.06 1.55
CA PRO A 557 24.49 2.61 1.64
C PRO A 557 24.49 4.10 1.95
N LYS A 558 25.59 4.55 2.54
CA LYS A 558 25.85 5.97 2.79
C LYS A 558 25.75 6.78 1.50
N ALA A 559 25.15 7.96 1.59
CA ALA A 559 25.10 8.91 0.48
C ALA A 559 26.51 9.33 0.04
N GLY A 560 26.77 9.31 -1.26
CA GLY A 560 28.08 9.64 -1.83
C GLY A 560 28.16 9.38 -3.34
N PRO A 561 29.34 9.55 -3.94
CA PRO A 561 29.55 9.35 -5.39
C PRO A 561 29.17 7.95 -5.89
N ASP A 562 29.32 6.92 -5.05
CA ASP A 562 28.96 5.53 -5.38
C ASP A 562 27.45 5.26 -5.31
N HIS A 563 26.69 6.14 -4.64
CA HIS A 563 25.23 6.06 -4.50
C HIS A 563 24.58 7.43 -4.71
N PRO A 564 24.64 7.99 -5.94
CA PRO A 564 24.20 9.35 -6.24
C PRO A 564 22.70 9.55 -6.07
N ASP A 565 21.91 8.47 -6.09
CA ASP A 565 20.46 8.51 -5.89
C ASP A 565 20.05 8.55 -4.41
N ARG A 566 20.99 8.45 -3.46
CA ARG A 566 20.70 8.63 -2.03
C ARG A 566 20.65 10.11 -1.67
N THR A 567 19.64 10.80 -2.19
CA THR A 567 19.38 12.23 -1.96
C THR A 567 17.93 12.49 -1.54
N THR A 568 17.69 13.59 -0.81
CA THR A 568 16.34 13.97 -0.35
C THR A 568 15.32 14.06 -1.49
N ALA A 569 15.73 14.57 -2.65
CA ALA A 569 14.85 14.67 -3.82
C ALA A 569 14.44 13.28 -4.35
N SER A 570 15.40 12.37 -4.55
CA SER A 570 15.14 11.00 -5.01
C SER A 570 14.25 10.24 -4.02
N PHE A 571 14.56 10.33 -2.73
CA PHE A 571 13.76 9.67 -1.70
C PHE A 571 12.31 10.11 -1.70
N LYS A 572 12.02 11.42 -1.80
CA LYS A 572 10.64 11.90 -1.85
C LYS A 572 9.85 11.34 -3.03
N VAL A 573 10.48 11.12 -4.19
CA VAL A 573 9.83 10.49 -5.34
C VAL A 573 9.56 9.00 -5.07
N ARG A 574 10.52 8.29 -4.46
CA ARG A 574 10.36 6.87 -4.11
C ARG A 574 9.34 6.63 -3.00
N ASP A 575 9.29 7.54 -2.04
CA ASP A 575 8.30 7.54 -0.96
C ASP A 575 6.90 7.92 -1.47
N ALA A 576 6.80 8.84 -2.44
CA ALA A 576 5.54 9.13 -3.11
C ALA A 576 4.91 7.89 -3.78
N ALA A 577 5.73 6.96 -4.29
CA ALA A 577 5.27 5.69 -4.88
C ALA A 577 4.72 4.69 -3.84
N GLN A 578 4.89 4.97 -2.54
CA GLN A 578 4.33 4.15 -1.45
C GLN A 578 2.90 4.59 -1.09
N GLY A 579 2.52 5.84 -1.33
CA GLY A 579 1.23 6.38 -0.90
C GLY A 579 0.01 5.61 -1.45
N GLY A 580 0.03 5.23 -2.73
CA GLY A 580 -1.02 4.40 -3.32
C GLY A 580 -1.11 3.00 -2.71
N ARG A 581 0.04 2.43 -2.31
CA ARG A 581 0.11 1.13 -1.62
C ARG A 581 -0.50 1.19 -0.24
N TRP A 582 -0.20 2.25 0.53
CA TRP A 582 -0.82 2.46 1.84
C TRP A 582 -2.34 2.61 1.72
N GLN A 583 -2.83 3.39 0.74
CA GLN A 583 -4.27 3.48 0.49
C GLN A 583 -4.91 2.14 0.10
N ALA A 584 -4.24 1.34 -0.73
CA ALA A 584 -4.72 0.00 -1.10
C ALA A 584 -4.81 -0.97 0.10
N ARG A 585 -3.93 -0.81 1.10
CA ARG A 585 -3.97 -1.57 2.36
C ARG A 585 -4.92 -1.01 3.41
N ASN A 586 -5.53 0.15 3.15
CA ASN A 586 -6.24 0.98 4.13
C ASN A 586 -5.36 1.34 5.35
N GLN A 587 -4.08 1.61 5.10
CA GLN A 587 -3.11 2.12 6.07
C GLN A 587 -3.13 3.66 6.04
N ASN A 588 -3.25 4.28 7.21
CA ASN A 588 -3.24 5.74 7.35
C ASN A 588 -1.80 6.30 7.25
N PHE A 589 -1.67 7.60 6.99
CA PHE A 589 -0.41 8.33 7.00
C PHE A 589 -0.67 9.84 6.91
N TYR A 590 0.34 10.65 7.24
CA TYR A 590 0.30 12.07 6.93
C TYR A 590 0.75 12.33 5.49
N ALA A 591 -0.19 12.67 4.60
CA ALA A 591 0.11 13.07 3.23
C ALA A 591 0.75 14.49 3.18
N THR A 592 2.02 14.58 3.59
CA THR A 592 2.76 15.86 3.63
C THR A 592 2.80 16.54 2.25
N PRO A 593 2.68 17.89 2.18
CA PRO A 593 2.87 18.62 0.93
C PRO A 593 4.31 18.57 0.40
N ASN A 594 5.27 18.11 1.21
CA ASN A 594 6.68 18.00 0.82
C ASN A 594 6.97 16.78 -0.07
N VAL A 595 6.06 15.80 -0.11
CA VAL A 595 6.18 14.60 -0.96
C VAL A 595 5.28 14.76 -2.19
N PRO A 596 5.78 14.51 -3.41
CA PRO A 596 5.01 14.66 -4.65
C PRO A 596 4.10 13.45 -4.89
N TRP A 597 3.07 13.25 -4.04
CA TRP A 597 2.16 12.11 -4.12
C TRP A 597 1.56 11.91 -5.52
N GLY A 598 1.68 10.67 -6.02
CA GLY A 598 1.19 10.26 -7.33
C GLY A 598 -0.31 9.97 -7.38
N LEU A 599 -0.79 9.63 -8.58
CA LEU A 599 -2.11 9.07 -8.81
C LEU A 599 -1.93 7.67 -9.40
N ASP A 600 -2.64 6.68 -8.87
CA ASP A 600 -2.69 5.33 -9.44
C ASP A 600 -4.16 4.99 -9.75
N LEU A 601 -4.41 4.43 -10.94
CA LEU A 601 -5.76 4.12 -11.41
C LEU A 601 -5.79 2.67 -11.94
N VAL A 602 -6.85 1.94 -11.62
CA VAL A 602 -7.15 0.64 -12.21
C VAL A 602 -8.61 0.61 -12.67
N ALA A 603 -8.83 0.12 -13.87
CA ALA A 603 -10.15 -0.12 -14.45
C ALA A 603 -10.19 -1.56 -14.95
N GLY A 604 -11.36 -2.19 -14.89
CA GLY A 604 -11.50 -3.58 -15.33
C GLY A 604 -12.41 -3.72 -16.54
N ASP A 605 -12.22 -4.81 -17.26
CA ASP A 605 -13.06 -5.17 -18.40
C ASP A 605 -14.53 -5.34 -17.98
N ARG A 606 -15.44 -5.19 -18.95
CA ARG A 606 -16.89 -5.24 -18.77
C ARG A 606 -17.51 -6.07 -19.88
N SER A 607 -18.38 -7.00 -19.53
CA SER A 607 -19.25 -7.69 -20.47
C SER A 607 -20.70 -7.28 -20.17
N LEU A 608 -21.41 -6.79 -21.17
CA LEU A 608 -22.77 -6.26 -21.03
C LEU A 608 -23.76 -7.28 -21.58
N SER A 609 -24.66 -7.78 -20.73
CA SER A 609 -25.68 -8.78 -21.10
C SER A 609 -27.00 -8.17 -21.60
N ASP A 610 -27.35 -6.94 -21.16
CA ASP A 610 -28.61 -6.27 -21.51
C ASP A 610 -28.37 -4.83 -22.00
N ARG A 611 -29.09 -4.45 -23.06
CA ARG A 611 -29.21 -3.10 -23.64
C ARG A 611 -27.92 -2.37 -24.01
N ASN A 612 -26.76 -3.03 -24.00
CA ASN A 612 -25.45 -2.42 -24.27
C ASN A 612 -25.21 -1.16 -23.41
N THR A 613 -25.76 -1.13 -22.20
CA THR A 613 -25.62 -0.01 -21.26
C THR A 613 -24.68 -0.39 -20.13
N ILE A 614 -23.71 0.46 -19.86
CA ILE A 614 -22.86 0.42 -18.68
C ILE A 614 -23.29 1.50 -17.70
N THR A 615 -23.36 1.17 -16.41
CA THR A 615 -23.68 2.13 -15.35
C THR A 615 -22.81 1.93 -14.11
N GLY A 616 -22.55 3.01 -13.39
CA GLY A 616 -21.90 2.96 -12.07
C GLY A 616 -20.37 2.89 -12.13
N ALA A 617 -19.77 2.10 -11.23
CA ALA A 617 -18.33 2.11 -10.96
C ALA A 617 -17.50 1.51 -12.10
N LEU A 618 -16.52 2.28 -12.58
CA LEU A 618 -15.64 1.91 -13.70
C LEU A 618 -14.21 1.65 -13.22
N ALA A 619 -13.68 2.52 -12.37
CA ALA A 619 -12.29 2.49 -11.95
C ALA A 619 -12.13 2.83 -10.46
N THR A 620 -11.03 2.33 -9.88
CA THR A 620 -10.58 2.65 -8.53
C THR A 620 -9.31 3.49 -8.62
N LEU A 621 -9.29 4.58 -7.86
CA LEU A 621 -8.24 5.60 -7.85
C LEU A 621 -7.61 5.69 -6.47
N ALA A 622 -6.29 5.55 -6.40
CA ALA A 622 -5.50 6.03 -5.28
C ALA A 622 -5.02 7.45 -5.58
N ALA A 623 -5.28 8.38 -4.66
CA ALA A 623 -4.92 9.79 -4.80
C ALA A 623 -4.57 10.39 -3.43
N PRO A 624 -3.42 10.02 -2.85
CA PRO A 624 -3.04 10.44 -1.50
C PRO A 624 -3.09 11.96 -1.31
N GLY A 625 -3.82 12.38 -0.27
CA GLY A 625 -3.95 13.78 0.13
C GLY A 625 -4.72 14.68 -0.84
N LYS A 626 -5.32 14.14 -1.91
CA LYS A 626 -6.11 14.93 -2.87
C LYS A 626 -7.58 14.96 -2.45
N THR A 627 -8.19 16.14 -2.43
CA THR A 627 -9.64 16.29 -2.25
C THR A 627 -10.37 15.94 -3.54
N LEU A 628 -11.64 15.55 -3.46
CA LEU A 628 -12.46 15.24 -4.63
C LEU A 628 -12.58 16.47 -5.56
N GLY A 629 -12.70 17.67 -4.99
CA GLY A 629 -12.77 18.92 -5.76
C GLY A 629 -11.47 19.32 -6.46
N ALA A 630 -10.34 18.71 -6.13
CA ALA A 630 -9.05 18.92 -6.80
C ALA A 630 -8.82 17.98 -7.99
N LEU A 631 -9.77 17.07 -8.25
CA LEU A 631 -9.65 16.02 -9.25
C LEU A 631 -10.73 16.18 -10.33
N THR A 632 -10.37 15.86 -11.57
CA THR A 632 -11.30 15.72 -12.68
C THR A 632 -11.14 14.34 -13.32
N ALA A 633 -12.25 13.77 -13.79
CA ALA A 633 -12.24 12.49 -14.48
C ALA A 633 -12.93 12.60 -15.85
N THR A 634 -12.32 12.01 -16.87
CA THR A 634 -12.88 11.90 -18.23
C THR A 634 -12.90 10.43 -18.62
N ILE A 635 -13.99 10.00 -19.25
CA ILE A 635 -14.17 8.65 -19.77
C ILE A 635 -14.26 8.75 -21.28
N GLU A 636 -13.39 8.04 -21.99
CA GLU A 636 -13.47 7.85 -23.43
C GLU A 636 -13.98 6.43 -23.68
N TRP A 637 -15.14 6.28 -24.33
CA TRP A 637 -15.88 5.02 -24.39
C TRP A 637 -15.44 4.08 -25.52
N GLY A 638 -14.48 4.48 -26.35
CA GLY A 638 -13.96 3.65 -27.44
C GLY A 638 -14.84 3.63 -28.70
N ASP A 639 -16.04 4.23 -28.67
CA ASP A 639 -16.93 4.40 -29.83
C ASP A 639 -16.87 5.81 -30.47
N GLY A 640 -15.86 6.59 -30.08
CA GLY A 640 -15.69 7.99 -30.48
C GLY A 640 -16.40 9.00 -29.58
N THR A 641 -17.16 8.55 -28.58
CA THR A 641 -17.79 9.44 -27.59
C THR A 641 -16.98 9.52 -26.28
N SER A 642 -17.22 10.57 -25.51
CA SER A 642 -16.63 10.76 -24.19
C SER A 642 -17.62 11.44 -23.23
N SER A 643 -17.42 11.23 -21.94
CA SER A 643 -18.19 11.89 -20.87
C SER A 643 -17.31 12.24 -19.68
N THR A 644 -17.81 13.12 -18.81
CA THR A 644 -17.19 13.38 -17.51
C THR A 644 -17.48 12.22 -16.56
N GLY A 645 -16.46 11.72 -15.86
CA GLY A 645 -16.62 10.76 -14.78
C GLY A 645 -16.98 11.43 -13.45
N THR A 646 -17.77 10.74 -12.63
CA THR A 646 -18.08 11.18 -11.26
C THR A 646 -17.13 10.51 -10.28
N LEU A 647 -16.43 11.31 -9.47
CA LEU A 647 -15.55 10.85 -8.41
C LEU A 647 -16.29 10.80 -7.07
N SER A 648 -16.10 9.73 -6.31
CA SER A 648 -16.68 9.58 -4.97
C SER A 648 -15.77 8.80 -4.03
N GLY A 649 -15.87 9.05 -2.72
CA GLY A 649 -15.17 8.30 -1.67
C GLY A 649 -14.95 9.13 -0.41
N ARG A 650 -14.22 8.57 0.56
CA ARG A 650 -13.95 9.22 1.86
C ARG A 650 -12.83 10.25 1.72
N GLU A 651 -13.11 11.52 1.96
CA GLU A 651 -12.09 12.57 2.01
C GLU A 651 -11.21 12.48 3.27
N ALA A 652 -10.05 13.15 3.21
CA ALA A 652 -9.14 13.24 4.34
C ALA A 652 -9.74 14.07 5.49
N THR A 653 -9.31 13.79 6.71
CA THR A 653 -9.54 14.63 7.90
C THR A 653 -8.21 15.24 8.35
N ASN A 654 -8.19 15.93 9.49
CA ASN A 654 -6.95 16.42 10.08
C ASN A 654 -6.07 15.30 10.71
N GLN A 655 -6.59 14.07 10.84
CA GLN A 655 -5.87 12.91 11.41
C GLN A 655 -5.87 11.68 10.50
N THR A 656 -6.59 11.72 9.37
CA THR A 656 -6.69 10.57 8.46
C THR A 656 -6.53 10.99 7.01
N VAL A 657 -5.75 10.25 6.24
CA VAL A 657 -5.71 10.38 4.78
C VAL A 657 -7.05 9.96 4.16
N ASN A 658 -7.32 10.48 2.95
CA ASN A 658 -8.48 10.04 2.17
C ASN A 658 -8.39 8.54 1.87
N GLY A 659 -9.55 7.90 1.69
CA GLY A 659 -9.61 6.54 1.19
C GLY A 659 -9.34 6.47 -0.32
N LEU A 660 -9.46 5.26 -0.88
CA LEU A 660 -9.57 5.09 -2.32
C LEU A 660 -10.84 5.78 -2.84
N TYR A 661 -10.74 6.35 -4.04
CA TYR A 661 -11.86 6.95 -4.74
C TYR A 661 -12.37 6.02 -5.84
N THR A 662 -13.65 6.14 -6.15
CA THR A 662 -14.30 5.44 -7.26
C THR A 662 -14.60 6.45 -8.36
N VAL A 663 -14.24 6.11 -9.60
CA VAL A 663 -14.70 6.81 -10.79
C VAL A 663 -15.89 6.06 -11.37
N SER A 664 -17.01 6.74 -11.53
CA SER A 664 -18.26 6.19 -12.06
C SER A 664 -18.71 6.93 -13.31
N GLY A 665 -19.44 6.26 -14.18
CA GLY A 665 -20.05 6.86 -15.36
C GLY A 665 -21.00 5.90 -16.05
N ASP A 666 -21.89 6.47 -16.85
CA ASP A 666 -22.92 5.74 -17.58
C ASP A 666 -22.76 5.98 -19.08
N HIS A 667 -22.98 4.93 -19.88
CA HIS A 667 -22.96 5.01 -21.34
C HIS A 667 -23.81 3.92 -21.98
N THR A 668 -24.26 4.16 -23.21
CA THR A 668 -25.02 3.19 -24.00
C THR A 668 -24.45 3.09 -25.40
N TYR A 669 -23.96 1.91 -25.77
CA TYR A 669 -23.39 1.67 -27.09
C TYR A 669 -24.50 1.44 -28.12
N ALA A 670 -24.42 2.17 -29.23
CA ALA A 670 -25.42 2.13 -30.29
C ALA A 670 -25.40 0.82 -31.11
N GLY A 671 -24.28 0.09 -31.10
CA GLY A 671 -24.12 -1.18 -31.79
C GLY A 671 -23.43 -2.20 -30.90
N SER A 672 -23.41 -3.45 -31.35
CA SER A 672 -22.62 -4.48 -30.70
C SER A 672 -21.16 -4.46 -31.12
N GLY A 673 -20.26 -4.69 -30.18
CA GLY A 673 -18.84 -4.81 -30.45
C GLY A 673 -18.02 -4.86 -29.16
N VAL A 674 -16.72 -5.05 -29.33
CA VAL A 674 -15.74 -4.87 -28.27
C VAL A 674 -15.15 -3.47 -28.44
N TYR A 675 -15.25 -2.65 -27.40
CA TYR A 675 -14.82 -1.26 -27.38
C TYR A 675 -13.65 -1.08 -26.43
N GLU A 676 -12.59 -0.41 -26.90
CA GLU A 676 -11.42 -0.04 -26.08
C GLU A 676 -11.70 1.29 -25.37
N ALA A 677 -12.20 1.21 -24.14
CA ALA A 677 -12.51 2.36 -23.31
C ALA A 677 -11.32 2.74 -22.41
N LYS A 678 -11.29 3.99 -21.94
CA LYS A 678 -10.30 4.45 -20.96
C LYS A 678 -10.86 5.51 -20.03
N VAL A 679 -10.44 5.43 -18.78
CA VAL A 679 -10.67 6.46 -17.76
C VAL A 679 -9.38 7.25 -17.56
N THR A 680 -9.46 8.57 -17.60
CA THR A 680 -8.35 9.47 -17.29
C THR A 680 -8.72 10.35 -16.12
N VAL A 681 -7.88 10.39 -15.08
CA VAL A 681 -8.02 11.28 -13.93
C VAL A 681 -6.87 12.27 -13.91
N SER A 682 -7.18 13.55 -13.69
CA SER A 682 -6.18 14.61 -13.54
C SER A 682 -6.34 15.36 -12.22
N SER A 683 -5.22 15.75 -11.63
CA SER A 683 -5.16 16.70 -10.51
C SER A 683 -4.63 18.08 -10.94
N GLY A 684 -4.60 18.37 -12.25
CA GLY A 684 -3.94 19.52 -12.86
C GLY A 684 -2.40 19.40 -12.95
N ALA A 685 -1.74 18.91 -11.89
CA ALA A 685 -0.29 18.69 -11.86
C ALA A 685 0.14 17.31 -12.36
N ALA A 686 -0.72 16.29 -12.22
CA ALA A 686 -0.48 14.92 -12.65
C ALA A 686 -1.74 14.37 -13.33
N THR A 687 -1.54 13.40 -14.23
CA THR A 687 -2.62 12.70 -14.93
C THR A 687 -2.30 11.21 -14.97
N VAL A 688 -3.31 10.38 -14.76
CA VAL A 688 -3.21 8.91 -14.86
C VAL A 688 -4.36 8.38 -15.72
N THR A 689 -4.09 7.38 -16.53
CA THR A 689 -5.06 6.76 -17.44
C THR A 689 -5.07 5.25 -17.24
N ALA A 690 -6.25 4.65 -17.19
CA ALA A 690 -6.45 3.21 -17.18
C ALA A 690 -7.38 2.82 -18.33
N GLY A 691 -6.92 1.92 -19.18
CA GLY A 691 -7.73 1.32 -20.25
C GLY A 691 -8.51 0.11 -19.73
N PHE A 692 -9.64 -0.18 -20.37
CA PHE A 692 -10.44 -1.39 -20.15
C PHE A 692 -11.26 -1.69 -21.40
N THR A 693 -11.63 -2.95 -21.60
CA THR A 693 -12.49 -3.37 -22.70
C THR A 693 -13.95 -3.40 -22.27
N VAL A 694 -14.85 -3.01 -23.16
CA VAL A 694 -16.28 -3.23 -23.02
C VAL A 694 -16.75 -4.14 -24.14
N ASP A 695 -17.12 -5.36 -23.77
CA ASP A 695 -17.81 -6.31 -24.63
C ASP A 695 -19.31 -6.04 -24.58
N ALA A 696 -19.80 -5.27 -25.54
CA ALA A 696 -21.21 -4.90 -25.68
C ALA A 696 -21.92 -5.84 -26.68
N THR A 697 -21.78 -7.15 -26.50
CA THR A 697 -22.51 -8.16 -27.30
C THR A 697 -23.85 -8.56 -26.72
N GLY A 698 -24.40 -7.79 -25.77
CA GLY A 698 -25.76 -7.95 -25.29
C GLY A 698 -26.82 -7.54 -26.32
N VAL A 699 -28.08 -7.56 -25.89
CA VAL A 699 -29.19 -6.97 -26.65
C VAL A 699 -28.92 -5.47 -26.83
N PRO A 700 -29.07 -4.87 -28.02
CA PRO A 700 -28.83 -3.45 -28.21
C PRO A 700 -29.93 -2.57 -27.61
N ALA A 701 -29.60 -1.33 -27.24
CA ALA A 701 -30.59 -0.37 -26.75
C ALA A 701 -31.60 0.03 -27.85
N CYS A 702 -32.85 0.16 -27.45
CA CYS A 702 -33.95 0.53 -28.33
C CYS A 702 -33.92 2.04 -28.63
N THR A 703 -33.77 2.43 -29.90
CA THR A 703 -34.03 3.81 -30.33
C THR A 703 -35.52 4.06 -30.53
N THR A 704 -36.29 3.02 -30.79
CA THR A 704 -37.75 3.08 -30.95
C THR A 704 -38.34 1.79 -30.40
N THR A 705 -39.38 1.88 -29.57
CA THR A 705 -40.08 0.71 -29.05
C THR A 705 -41.52 0.67 -29.56
N VAL A 706 -41.92 -0.46 -30.10
CA VAL A 706 -43.30 -0.77 -30.50
C VAL A 706 -43.84 -1.79 -29.51
N THR A 707 -44.95 -1.44 -28.88
CA THR A 707 -45.75 -2.33 -28.02
C THR A 707 -47.17 -2.45 -28.58
N GLY A 708 -47.92 -3.47 -28.18
CA GLY A 708 -49.29 -3.66 -28.64
C GLY A 708 -49.37 -4.06 -30.13
N THR A 709 -50.42 -3.63 -30.84
CA THR A 709 -50.65 -4.04 -32.24
C THR A 709 -50.27 -2.93 -33.24
N HIS A 710 -49.37 -3.24 -34.18
CA HIS A 710 -49.07 -2.42 -35.36
C HIS A 710 -49.75 -3.02 -36.60
N ASN A 711 -50.63 -2.26 -37.24
CA ASN A 711 -51.32 -2.73 -38.45
C ASN A 711 -50.65 -2.17 -39.72
N GLY A 712 -50.30 -3.07 -40.65
CA GLY A 712 -49.63 -2.73 -41.90
C GLY A 712 -48.11 -2.95 -41.87
N PRO A 713 -47.41 -2.60 -42.97
CA PRO A 713 -45.95 -2.74 -43.07
C PRO A 713 -45.20 -1.95 -41.99
N LEU A 714 -44.10 -2.52 -41.48
CA LEU A 714 -43.15 -1.84 -40.60
C LEU A 714 -41.79 -1.79 -41.29
N THR A 715 -41.23 -0.59 -41.47
CA THR A 715 -39.90 -0.42 -42.07
C THR A 715 -38.96 0.26 -41.08
N VAL A 716 -37.92 -0.44 -40.66
CA VAL A 716 -36.86 0.10 -39.81
C VAL A 716 -35.76 0.67 -40.71
N SER A 717 -35.63 2.00 -40.72
CA SER A 717 -34.73 2.70 -41.64
C SER A 717 -33.41 3.16 -41.00
N SER A 718 -33.39 3.32 -39.68
CA SER A 718 -32.22 3.74 -38.88
C SER A 718 -32.45 3.37 -37.41
N GLY A 719 -31.37 3.36 -36.62
CA GLY A 719 -31.43 3.00 -35.20
C GLY A 719 -31.87 1.55 -34.99
N VAL A 720 -32.25 1.22 -33.75
CA VAL A 720 -32.75 -0.10 -33.35
C VAL A 720 -34.22 0.01 -32.97
N THR A 721 -35.09 -0.68 -33.72
CA THR A 721 -36.50 -0.82 -33.34
C THR A 721 -36.70 -2.07 -32.51
N CYS A 722 -37.28 -1.91 -31.33
CA CYS A 722 -37.64 -2.99 -30.43
C CYS A 722 -39.13 -3.31 -30.54
N LEU A 723 -39.47 -4.54 -30.86
CA LEU A 723 -40.81 -5.10 -30.72
C LEU A 723 -40.86 -5.79 -29.36
N ASP A 724 -41.63 -5.25 -28.42
CA ASP A 724 -41.71 -5.76 -27.05
C ASP A 724 -43.13 -6.25 -26.76
N GLY A 725 -43.33 -7.57 -26.77
CA GLY A 725 -44.65 -8.20 -26.70
C GLY A 725 -45.62 -7.75 -27.79
N ALA A 726 -45.12 -7.24 -28.92
CA ALA A 726 -45.92 -6.58 -29.93
C ALA A 726 -46.46 -7.56 -30.99
N THR A 727 -47.56 -7.21 -31.64
CA THR A 727 -48.09 -7.89 -32.83
C THR A 727 -48.02 -6.97 -34.04
N VAL A 728 -47.20 -7.31 -35.03
CA VAL A 728 -47.11 -6.61 -36.31
C VAL A 728 -47.94 -7.36 -37.36
N ASN A 729 -49.09 -6.81 -37.76
CA ASN A 729 -49.95 -7.34 -38.81
C ASN A 729 -49.51 -6.83 -40.19
N GLY A 730 -48.36 -7.31 -40.67
CA GLY A 730 -47.79 -6.92 -41.95
C GLY A 730 -46.32 -7.34 -42.11
N PRO A 731 -45.70 -7.06 -43.27
CA PRO A 731 -44.29 -7.33 -43.48
C PRO A 731 -43.40 -6.40 -42.63
N VAL A 732 -42.28 -6.93 -42.15
CA VAL A 732 -41.23 -6.15 -41.46
C VAL A 732 -39.99 -6.09 -42.36
N THR A 733 -39.50 -4.88 -42.62
CA THR A 733 -38.30 -4.63 -43.43
C THR A 733 -37.26 -3.86 -42.63
N VAL A 734 -36.05 -4.40 -42.47
CA VAL A 734 -34.92 -3.74 -41.81
C VAL A 734 -33.89 -3.34 -42.86
N ARG A 735 -33.63 -2.04 -42.97
CA ARG A 735 -32.70 -1.48 -43.95
C ARG A 735 -31.25 -1.55 -43.45
N SER A 736 -30.32 -1.31 -44.38
CA SER A 736 -28.89 -1.31 -44.11
C SER A 736 -28.53 -0.30 -43.02
N GLY A 737 -27.71 -0.71 -42.06
CA GLY A 737 -27.30 0.14 -40.93
C GLY A 737 -28.34 0.27 -39.81
N ALA A 738 -29.55 -0.28 -39.95
CA ALA A 738 -30.56 -0.32 -38.90
C ALA A 738 -30.57 -1.66 -38.15
N GLY A 739 -31.25 -1.73 -37.01
CA GLY A 739 -31.39 -2.92 -36.18
C GLY A 739 -32.83 -3.23 -35.79
N LEU A 740 -33.13 -4.50 -35.59
CA LEU A 740 -34.40 -5.00 -35.06
C LEU A 740 -34.13 -5.93 -33.89
N TYR A 741 -34.72 -5.61 -32.74
CA TYR A 741 -34.85 -6.52 -31.62
C TYR A 741 -36.32 -6.87 -31.45
N ALA A 742 -36.68 -8.14 -31.40
CA ALA A 742 -38.05 -8.56 -31.15
C ALA A 742 -38.09 -9.55 -30.00
N SER A 743 -38.69 -9.16 -28.88
CA SER A 743 -38.87 -9.99 -27.69
C SER A 743 -40.34 -10.36 -27.51
N GLY A 744 -40.63 -11.66 -27.37
CA GLY A 744 -41.97 -12.18 -27.11
C GLY A 744 -43.05 -11.73 -28.12
N SER A 745 -42.65 -11.37 -29.33
CA SER A 745 -43.49 -10.65 -30.29
C SER A 745 -44.06 -11.57 -31.38
N GLN A 746 -45.05 -11.10 -32.13
CA GLN A 746 -45.61 -11.76 -33.31
C GLN A 746 -45.47 -10.88 -34.55
N VAL A 747 -44.74 -11.35 -35.56
CA VAL A 747 -44.70 -10.75 -36.90
C VAL A 747 -45.58 -11.59 -37.83
N ARG A 748 -46.78 -11.08 -38.14
CA ARG A 748 -47.75 -11.75 -39.04
C ARG A 748 -47.52 -11.36 -40.50
N GLY A 749 -46.31 -11.64 -40.99
CA GLY A 749 -45.87 -11.35 -42.34
C GLY A 749 -44.43 -11.83 -42.56
N PRO A 750 -43.84 -11.60 -43.74
CA PRO A 750 -42.42 -11.86 -43.97
C PRO A 750 -41.55 -10.86 -43.20
N LEU A 751 -40.37 -11.32 -42.77
CA LEU A 751 -39.30 -10.48 -42.24
C LEU A 751 -38.16 -10.43 -43.26
N THR A 752 -37.77 -9.23 -43.69
CA THR A 752 -36.61 -9.07 -44.59
C THR A 752 -35.63 -8.08 -43.97
N ALA A 753 -34.37 -8.46 -43.87
CA ALA A 753 -33.29 -7.58 -43.44
C ALA A 753 -32.17 -7.58 -44.49
N SER A 754 -31.67 -6.40 -44.84
CA SER A 754 -30.58 -6.25 -45.79
C SER A 754 -29.53 -5.28 -45.25
N GLY A 755 -28.35 -5.77 -44.88
CA GLY A 755 -27.27 -4.95 -44.31
C GLY A 755 -27.55 -4.46 -42.89
N ALA A 756 -28.49 -5.07 -42.17
CA ALA A 756 -28.87 -4.67 -40.82
C ALA A 756 -27.71 -4.91 -39.83
N VAL A 757 -27.51 -4.00 -38.88
CA VAL A 757 -26.48 -4.17 -37.84
C VAL A 757 -26.88 -5.30 -36.91
N ASP A 758 -28.16 -5.34 -36.51
CA ASP A 758 -28.69 -6.30 -35.57
C ASP A 758 -30.05 -6.84 -36.03
N VAL A 759 -30.24 -8.16 -36.01
CA VAL A 759 -31.57 -8.79 -36.10
C VAL A 759 -31.65 -9.87 -35.03
N LEU A 760 -32.25 -9.54 -33.89
CA LEU A 760 -32.38 -10.47 -32.76
C LEU A 760 -33.86 -10.80 -32.53
N LEU A 761 -34.21 -12.08 -32.70
CA LEU A 761 -35.56 -12.61 -32.50
C LEU A 761 -35.54 -13.52 -31.27
N CYS A 762 -36.09 -13.02 -30.16
CA CYS A 762 -36.07 -13.68 -28.86
C CYS A 762 -37.51 -14.01 -28.43
N GLY A 763 -37.88 -15.29 -28.37
CA GLY A 763 -39.25 -15.72 -28.08
C GLY A 763 -40.28 -15.24 -29.12
N THR A 764 -39.81 -14.77 -30.28
CA THR A 764 -40.64 -14.10 -31.29
C THR A 764 -41.12 -15.10 -32.33
N THR A 765 -42.38 -14.98 -32.73
CA THR A 765 -42.99 -15.76 -33.81
C THR A 765 -43.10 -14.94 -35.10
N VAL A 766 -42.44 -15.40 -36.18
CA VAL A 766 -42.61 -14.86 -37.54
C VAL A 766 -43.48 -15.82 -38.35
N SER A 767 -44.61 -15.35 -38.86
CA SER A 767 -45.58 -16.19 -39.57
C SER A 767 -45.23 -16.41 -41.06
N GLY A 768 -44.38 -15.55 -41.64
CA GLY A 768 -43.88 -15.66 -43.01
C GLY A 768 -42.41 -16.14 -43.10
N PRO A 769 -41.78 -16.04 -44.28
CA PRO A 769 -40.35 -16.26 -44.44
C PRO A 769 -39.51 -15.20 -43.72
N ALA A 770 -38.31 -15.56 -43.27
CA ALA A 770 -37.31 -14.63 -42.76
C ALA A 770 -36.05 -14.66 -43.64
N THR A 771 -35.78 -13.57 -44.36
CA THR A 771 -34.63 -13.44 -45.25
C THR A 771 -33.68 -12.37 -44.71
N LEU A 772 -32.52 -12.79 -44.23
CA LEU A 772 -31.53 -11.95 -43.57
C LEU A 772 -30.24 -11.96 -44.40
N THR A 773 -29.98 -10.86 -45.10
CA THR A 773 -28.89 -10.73 -46.06
C THR A 773 -27.90 -9.67 -45.61
N GLY A 774 -26.60 -9.96 -45.62
CA GLY A 774 -25.55 -9.06 -45.16
C GLY A 774 -25.61 -8.85 -43.64
N GLY A 775 -25.14 -7.68 -43.22
CA GLY A 775 -25.29 -7.24 -41.84
C GLY A 775 -24.25 -7.80 -40.88
N VAL A 776 -24.37 -7.41 -39.60
CA VAL A 776 -23.38 -7.75 -38.58
C VAL A 776 -23.87 -8.91 -37.73
N ARG A 777 -25.03 -8.83 -37.06
CA ARG A 777 -25.45 -9.87 -36.11
C ARG A 777 -26.88 -10.36 -36.33
N VAL A 778 -27.06 -11.68 -36.23
CA VAL A 778 -28.34 -12.38 -36.36
C VAL A 778 -28.50 -13.37 -35.21
N TRP A 779 -29.54 -13.21 -34.40
CA TRP A 779 -29.99 -14.18 -33.39
C TRP A 779 -31.41 -14.65 -33.66
N LEU A 780 -31.58 -15.97 -33.74
CA LEU A 780 -32.86 -16.66 -33.61
C LEU A 780 -32.72 -17.56 -32.38
N GLY A 781 -33.01 -17.00 -31.20
CA GLY A 781 -32.52 -17.56 -29.93
C GLY A 781 -31.00 -17.52 -29.79
N ASN A 782 -30.49 -17.74 -28.58
CA ASN A 782 -29.03 -17.75 -28.33
C ASN A 782 -28.51 -18.80 -27.34
N GLY A 783 -29.36 -19.64 -26.77
CA GLY A 783 -28.97 -20.79 -25.93
C GLY A 783 -28.41 -20.46 -24.53
N ASN A 784 -28.05 -19.21 -24.23
CA ASN A 784 -27.44 -18.83 -22.94
C ASN A 784 -28.44 -18.26 -21.90
N GLY A 785 -29.71 -18.10 -22.29
CA GLY A 785 -30.79 -17.57 -21.44
C GLY A 785 -31.19 -16.11 -21.72
N ASP A 786 -30.36 -15.33 -22.44
CA ASP A 786 -30.64 -13.91 -22.73
C ASP A 786 -31.65 -13.73 -23.88
N CYS A 787 -31.73 -14.70 -24.81
CA CYS A 787 -32.63 -14.66 -25.96
C CYS A 787 -33.36 -16.01 -26.10
N ALA A 788 -34.64 -16.04 -25.72
CA ALA A 788 -35.47 -17.24 -25.84
C ALA A 788 -35.61 -17.71 -27.32
N PRO A 789 -35.79 -19.01 -27.58
CA PRO A 789 -35.91 -19.51 -28.94
C PRO A 789 -37.04 -18.87 -29.76
N ALA A 790 -36.80 -18.61 -31.04
CA ALA A 790 -37.77 -18.05 -31.97
C ALA A 790 -38.58 -19.14 -32.69
N THR A 791 -39.72 -18.76 -33.26
CA THR A 791 -40.49 -19.62 -34.17
C THR A 791 -40.69 -18.91 -35.51
N VAL A 792 -40.14 -19.45 -36.60
CA VAL A 792 -40.38 -18.96 -37.96
C VAL A 792 -41.21 -20.01 -38.72
N LYS A 793 -42.43 -19.66 -39.10
CA LYS A 793 -43.35 -20.58 -39.78
C LYS A 793 -43.03 -20.78 -41.28
N GLY A 794 -42.22 -19.90 -41.87
CA GLY A 794 -41.73 -20.01 -43.25
C GLY A 794 -40.26 -20.49 -43.33
N PRO A 795 -39.65 -20.42 -44.53
CA PRO A 795 -38.21 -20.63 -44.69
C PRO A 795 -37.39 -19.52 -44.01
N VAL A 796 -36.20 -19.87 -43.54
CA VAL A 796 -35.19 -18.94 -43.01
C VAL A 796 -33.96 -18.99 -43.91
N THR A 797 -33.48 -17.82 -44.34
CA THR A 797 -32.21 -17.68 -45.05
C THR A 797 -31.36 -16.63 -44.36
N VAL A 798 -30.15 -17.01 -43.94
CA VAL A 798 -29.12 -16.11 -43.39
C VAL A 798 -27.90 -16.16 -44.30
N THR A 799 -27.60 -15.04 -44.96
CA THR A 799 -26.56 -15.00 -45.99
C THR A 799 -25.67 -13.77 -45.92
N GLY A 800 -24.36 -13.93 -46.07
CA GLY A 800 -23.42 -12.81 -46.23
C GLY A 800 -23.19 -11.97 -44.96
N THR A 801 -23.57 -12.44 -43.78
CA THR A 801 -23.33 -11.76 -42.50
C THR A 801 -21.84 -11.76 -42.15
N THR A 802 -21.36 -10.68 -41.54
CA THR A 802 -19.94 -10.49 -41.19
C THR A 802 -19.62 -10.50 -39.69
N GLY A 803 -20.62 -10.48 -38.82
CA GLY A 803 -20.47 -10.58 -37.36
C GLY A 803 -21.02 -11.91 -36.82
N GLN A 804 -21.86 -11.92 -35.79
CA GLN A 804 -22.29 -13.18 -35.17
C GLN A 804 -23.58 -13.74 -35.80
N VAL A 805 -23.62 -15.05 -36.02
CA VAL A 805 -24.85 -15.77 -36.43
C VAL A 805 -25.12 -16.87 -35.43
N THR A 806 -26.25 -16.77 -34.74
CA THR A 806 -26.73 -17.78 -33.77
C THR A 806 -28.17 -18.12 -34.08
N ILE A 807 -28.44 -19.40 -34.31
CA ILE A 807 -29.75 -19.99 -34.46
C ILE A 807 -29.77 -21.17 -33.49
N ASP A 808 -30.35 -20.95 -32.31
CA ASP A 808 -30.26 -21.88 -31.19
C ASP A 808 -31.64 -22.18 -30.60
N GLY A 809 -31.97 -23.46 -30.48
CA GLY A 809 -33.21 -23.96 -29.89
C GLY A 809 -34.48 -23.60 -30.66
N SER A 810 -34.36 -22.96 -31.83
CA SER A 810 -35.46 -22.33 -32.53
C SER A 810 -36.24 -23.31 -33.41
N THR A 811 -37.49 -22.97 -33.71
CA THR A 811 -38.34 -23.74 -34.63
C THR A 811 -38.44 -23.01 -35.97
N VAL A 812 -38.05 -23.67 -37.06
CA VAL A 812 -38.16 -23.20 -38.44
C VAL A 812 -39.01 -24.20 -39.22
N ASN A 813 -40.27 -23.91 -39.53
CA ASN A 813 -41.15 -24.88 -40.18
C ASN A 813 -40.82 -25.13 -41.67
N GLY A 814 -40.01 -24.26 -42.29
CA GLY A 814 -39.53 -24.41 -43.67
C GLY A 814 -38.06 -24.85 -43.76
N PRO A 815 -37.46 -24.71 -44.97
CA PRO A 815 -36.01 -24.81 -45.15
C PRO A 815 -35.22 -23.81 -44.29
N LEU A 816 -34.06 -24.21 -43.78
CA LEU A 816 -33.07 -23.34 -43.14
C LEU A 816 -31.80 -23.31 -43.99
N VAL A 817 -31.44 -22.12 -44.49
CA VAL A 817 -30.24 -21.89 -45.30
C VAL A 817 -29.30 -20.92 -44.59
N VAL A 818 -28.08 -21.35 -44.31
CA VAL A 818 -27.02 -20.50 -43.71
C VAL A 818 -25.83 -20.50 -44.66
N GLN A 819 -25.62 -19.43 -45.41
CA GLN A 819 -24.64 -19.45 -46.50
C GLN A 819 -23.76 -18.19 -46.60
N ASN A 820 -22.52 -18.34 -47.05
CA ASN A 820 -21.60 -17.25 -47.33
C ASN A 820 -21.36 -16.27 -46.18
N ASN A 821 -21.57 -16.68 -44.92
CA ASN A 821 -21.30 -15.83 -43.75
C ASN A 821 -19.80 -15.86 -43.41
N LYS A 822 -19.15 -14.71 -43.30
CA LYS A 822 -17.71 -14.55 -43.05
C LYS A 822 -17.51 -13.84 -41.72
N VAL A 823 -17.39 -14.63 -40.67
CA VAL A 823 -17.66 -14.20 -39.30
C VAL A 823 -16.48 -14.50 -38.37
N PRO A 824 -16.26 -13.76 -37.27
CA PRO A 824 -15.11 -13.99 -36.38
C PRO A 824 -15.15 -15.35 -35.65
N ALA A 825 -16.35 -15.86 -35.38
CA ALA A 825 -16.61 -17.14 -34.75
C ALA A 825 -17.59 -17.97 -35.59
N ALA A 826 -17.48 -19.29 -35.56
CA ALA A 826 -18.35 -20.20 -36.31
C ALA A 826 -19.84 -19.87 -36.09
N PRO A 827 -20.69 -19.81 -37.14
CA PRO A 827 -22.13 -19.71 -36.96
C PRO A 827 -22.64 -20.85 -36.08
N VAL A 828 -23.45 -20.55 -35.08
CA VAL A 828 -24.06 -21.56 -34.21
C VAL A 828 -25.41 -21.93 -34.79
N VAL A 829 -25.59 -23.19 -35.15
CA VAL A 829 -26.86 -23.78 -35.61
C VAL A 829 -27.10 -25.02 -34.75
N SER A 830 -27.71 -24.81 -33.58
CA SER A 830 -27.74 -25.77 -32.47
C SER A 830 -29.16 -26.03 -31.99
N GLY A 831 -29.51 -27.30 -31.74
CA GLY A 831 -30.76 -27.68 -31.08
C GLY A 831 -32.07 -27.25 -31.78
N ASN A 832 -32.02 -26.94 -33.08
CA ASN A 832 -33.19 -26.40 -33.79
C ASN A 832 -34.15 -27.50 -34.27
N HIS A 833 -35.43 -27.16 -34.40
CA HIS A 833 -36.43 -27.94 -35.12
C HIS A 833 -36.67 -27.35 -36.50
N VAL A 834 -36.10 -27.95 -37.55
CA VAL A 834 -36.22 -27.51 -38.95
C VAL A 834 -37.18 -28.43 -39.70
N GLY A 835 -38.33 -27.94 -40.13
CA GLY A 835 -39.36 -28.72 -40.85
C GLY A 835 -38.97 -29.07 -42.29
N GLY A 836 -38.04 -28.34 -42.90
CA GLY A 836 -37.50 -28.57 -44.25
C GLY A 836 -36.03 -29.03 -44.28
N PRO A 837 -35.35 -28.94 -45.44
CA PRO A 837 -33.91 -29.18 -45.53
C PRO A 837 -33.09 -28.14 -44.76
N LEU A 838 -31.93 -28.56 -44.24
CA LEU A 838 -30.91 -27.71 -43.63
C LEU A 838 -29.69 -27.68 -44.55
N SER A 839 -29.34 -26.50 -45.08
CA SER A 839 -28.21 -26.37 -46.00
C SER A 839 -27.27 -25.26 -45.56
N CYS A 840 -25.97 -25.58 -45.52
CA CYS A 840 -24.95 -24.58 -45.23
C CYS A 840 -23.80 -24.63 -46.23
N THR A 841 -23.45 -23.51 -46.82
CA THR A 841 -22.44 -23.44 -47.87
C THR A 841 -21.62 -22.16 -47.78
N GLY A 842 -20.32 -22.24 -48.00
CA GLY A 842 -19.47 -21.04 -48.11
C GLY A 842 -19.25 -20.23 -46.82
N ASN A 843 -19.71 -20.68 -45.66
CA ASN A 843 -19.45 -20.01 -44.38
C ASN A 843 -17.99 -20.17 -43.95
N SER A 844 -17.45 -19.17 -43.24
CA SER A 844 -16.10 -19.20 -42.68
C SER A 844 -16.08 -18.49 -41.32
N PRO A 845 -15.79 -19.20 -40.22
CA PRO A 845 -15.64 -20.66 -40.11
C PRO A 845 -16.92 -21.45 -40.50
N ALA A 846 -16.80 -22.76 -40.68
CA ALA A 846 -17.96 -23.64 -40.91
C ALA A 846 -18.90 -23.65 -39.69
N PRO A 847 -20.23 -23.78 -39.85
CA PRO A 847 -21.15 -23.75 -38.73
C PRO A 847 -20.97 -24.93 -37.77
N SER A 848 -21.34 -24.74 -36.49
CA SER A 848 -21.27 -25.73 -35.41
C SER A 848 -22.62 -25.88 -34.72
N ASP A 849 -22.92 -27.06 -34.19
CA ASP A 849 -24.13 -27.35 -33.40
C ASP A 849 -23.88 -27.25 -31.89
N GLY A 850 -22.68 -26.86 -31.46
CA GLY A 850 -22.35 -26.70 -30.04
C GLY A 850 -22.53 -27.98 -29.20
N GLY A 851 -22.58 -29.16 -29.84
CA GLY A 851 -22.85 -30.44 -29.18
C GLY A 851 -24.35 -30.76 -28.98
N VAL A 852 -25.26 -29.95 -29.51
CA VAL A 852 -26.71 -30.17 -29.45
C VAL A 852 -27.27 -30.27 -30.87
N SER A 853 -27.55 -31.49 -31.32
CA SER A 853 -27.93 -31.74 -32.71
C SER A 853 -29.29 -31.17 -33.10
N ASN A 854 -29.40 -30.78 -34.37
CA ASN A 854 -30.65 -30.27 -34.95
C ASN A 854 -31.60 -31.40 -35.38
N THR A 855 -32.89 -31.23 -35.11
CA THR A 855 -33.96 -32.09 -35.64
C THR A 855 -34.42 -31.53 -36.99
N VAL A 856 -34.16 -32.25 -38.09
CA VAL A 856 -34.39 -31.76 -39.46
C VAL A 856 -35.33 -32.71 -40.22
N GLY A 857 -36.40 -32.18 -40.79
CA GLY A 857 -37.43 -32.91 -41.54
C GLY A 857 -37.08 -33.20 -43.02
N GLY A 858 -35.99 -32.60 -43.53
CA GLY A 858 -35.43 -32.83 -44.87
C GLY A 858 -33.93 -33.16 -44.85
N PRO A 859 -33.27 -33.23 -46.03
CA PRO A 859 -31.83 -33.53 -46.09
C PRO A 859 -30.98 -32.42 -45.47
N LYS A 860 -29.89 -32.83 -44.81
CA LYS A 860 -28.80 -31.95 -44.37
C LYS A 860 -27.72 -31.89 -45.46
N ALA A 861 -27.28 -30.69 -45.84
CA ALA A 861 -26.37 -30.49 -46.98
C ALA A 861 -25.23 -29.51 -46.70
N GLY A 862 -24.12 -29.71 -47.41
CA GLY A 862 -22.93 -28.87 -47.33
C GLY A 862 -22.22 -28.95 -45.97
N GLN A 863 -21.81 -27.79 -45.43
CA GLN A 863 -21.14 -27.65 -44.14
C GLN A 863 -22.02 -28.05 -42.95
N CYS A 864 -23.33 -28.21 -43.13
CA CYS A 864 -24.26 -28.65 -42.09
C CYS A 864 -24.66 -30.12 -42.18
N ALA A 865 -23.99 -30.91 -43.05
CA ALA A 865 -24.30 -32.34 -43.21
C ALA A 865 -24.14 -33.16 -41.92
N THR A 866 -23.32 -32.67 -40.97
CA THR A 866 -23.01 -33.35 -39.70
C THR A 866 -23.65 -32.69 -38.46
N LEU A 867 -24.35 -31.55 -38.62
CA LEU A 867 -25.00 -30.81 -37.52
C LEU A 867 -26.39 -31.35 -37.18
#